data_AF-A0A9W9IAJ1-F1
#
_entry.id   AF-A0A9W9IAJ1-F1
#
_cell.length_a   1.000
_cell.length_b   1.000
_cell.length_c   1.000
_cell.angle_alpha   90.00
_cell.angle_beta   90.00
_cell.angle_gamma   90.00
#
_symmetry.space_group_name_H-M   'P 1'
#
loop_
_entity.id
_entity.type
_entity.pdbx_description
1 polymer ?
#
loop_
_entity_poly.entity_id
_entity_poly.type
_entity_poly.pdbx_seq_one_letter_code
_entity_poly.pdbx_strand_id
1 'polypeptide(L)'
;MPLDLSLYLVTDSTPAILKGRDLCEVVEAALKGGVTVVQYRDKTSDTGDQIKTASKLHRLTQAYDVPLLINDRVDVALAVGAEGVHLGQDDMKFAEAKKLLPRDSIIGISASSIEEAEKAVADGADYLGVGTMFATPTKTNTKSVIGTLGTQAILSAISTSSVGTVSIGGINHSNVQRVLYQSQSPTKGLDGVAIVSAIIAADDPKASAEQFVKLIKSPPAFALTSKAPRANEVEVLLHEVPHVVRKMVEVHPLVHNMINFVVANFVANVALSIGASPIMSPYGDEATDLCKFDGALLINMGTLTSESVLNYLKAIKAYNVRGNPVIYDPVGAAATEIRRDAVRQLMAGGYFDLIKGNEGEIRQAWGSGAVQQRGVDSGPSTLGDQEKALLARDLARREHNVVLLTGVVDYLSDGERVIAVENGHPYLGQVTGTGCAIGAISGCFLTAHRSDKLLAVLSGILMYEIAAENAAAKEYVRGPGSFVPTFLDELYAIRSAAAKSDDSWFNGRAKFLFSAFSLGFPASPTLSRPISSSRQRSIFLHLSPTAVMAALSRAARIRNPALLSVASQSPTKLPQTNPDSICDIQEKFRAIHEYPKLIKTTEKMLRAANSLAMPVYITTQSRAKLGATVAELQPHLQGAHIKADIDKTRFSMVTPEMEALLAAPANAAGSLDVIIVGIETHICVTQTTLDLLARGHRVYVLVDGVSSMNAEERGIALARLRDAGAIMTSSESILFEILGDAGHEAFRAVSGLVKETKEETKSALNVFSKI
;
A
#
# COMPACT_ATOMS: atom_id res chain seq x y z
N MET A 1 -12.79 -41.80 -7.13
CA MET A 1 -13.52 -40.73 -6.41
C MET A 1 -13.31 -39.44 -7.19
N PRO A 2 -14.35 -38.63 -7.48
CA PRO A 2 -14.15 -37.31 -8.07
C PRO A 2 -13.40 -36.39 -7.10
N LEU A 3 -12.42 -35.64 -7.58
CA LEU A 3 -11.59 -34.77 -6.75
C LEU A 3 -12.33 -33.46 -6.42
N ASP A 4 -12.76 -33.31 -5.16
CA ASP A 4 -13.38 -32.06 -4.65
C ASP A 4 -12.33 -31.14 -4.03
N LEU A 5 -11.94 -30.10 -4.75
CA LEU A 5 -10.91 -29.14 -4.33
C LEU A 5 -11.42 -28.02 -3.41
N SER A 6 -12.71 -28.03 -3.02
CA SER A 6 -13.37 -26.91 -2.33
C SER A 6 -12.60 -26.40 -1.12
N LEU A 7 -12.32 -27.27 -0.13
CA LEU A 7 -11.56 -26.93 1.07
C LEU A 7 -10.38 -27.88 1.22
N TYR A 8 -9.23 -27.44 0.73
CA TYR A 8 -8.00 -28.20 0.73
C TYR A 8 -7.15 -27.85 1.95
N LEU A 9 -6.97 -28.79 2.87
CA LEU A 9 -6.05 -28.65 4.00
C LEU A 9 -4.63 -29.08 3.61
N VAL A 10 -3.64 -28.22 3.88
CA VAL A 10 -2.22 -28.60 3.86
C VAL A 10 -1.71 -28.61 5.30
N THR A 11 -1.06 -29.68 5.72
CA THR A 11 -0.54 -29.80 7.09
C THR A 11 0.74 -28.99 7.29
N ASP A 12 1.00 -28.59 8.53
CA ASP A 12 2.32 -28.13 8.95
C ASP A 12 2.60 -28.60 10.38
N SER A 13 3.59 -29.48 10.52
CA SER A 13 3.94 -30.11 11.79
C SER A 13 4.87 -29.26 12.66
N THR A 14 5.25 -28.06 12.22
CA THR A 14 6.22 -27.24 12.97
C THR A 14 5.62 -26.80 14.31
N PRO A 15 6.43 -26.76 15.40
CA PRO A 15 5.94 -26.37 16.72
C PRO A 15 5.26 -24.99 16.74
N ALA A 16 5.71 -24.06 15.89
CA ALA A 16 5.15 -22.72 15.77
C ALA A 16 3.69 -22.70 15.30
N ILE A 17 3.29 -23.65 14.44
CA ILE A 17 1.92 -23.72 13.88
C ILE A 17 1.09 -24.74 14.66
N LEU A 18 1.64 -25.93 14.92
CA LEU A 18 0.91 -27.02 15.55
C LEU A 18 0.71 -26.81 17.07
N LYS A 19 1.50 -25.93 17.69
CA LYS A 19 1.45 -25.60 19.13
C LYS A 19 1.55 -26.84 20.05
N GLY A 20 2.32 -27.86 19.62
CA GLY A 20 2.54 -29.10 20.37
C GLY A 20 1.35 -30.07 20.41
N ARG A 21 0.28 -29.83 19.64
CA ARG A 21 -0.86 -30.76 19.51
C ARG A 21 -0.51 -31.96 18.64
N ASP A 22 -1.27 -33.05 18.77
CA ASP A 22 -1.15 -34.17 17.83
C ASP A 22 -1.71 -33.79 16.46
N LEU A 23 -0.93 -34.06 15.40
CA LEU A 23 -1.32 -33.69 14.04
C LEU A 23 -2.56 -34.47 13.57
N CYS A 24 -2.68 -35.76 13.92
CA CYS A 24 -3.81 -36.57 13.49
C CYS A 24 -5.11 -36.09 14.16
N GLU A 25 -5.07 -35.70 15.44
CA GLU A 25 -6.22 -35.11 16.13
C GLU A 25 -6.68 -33.79 15.47
N VAL A 26 -5.74 -32.92 15.11
CA VAL A 26 -6.04 -31.66 14.42
C VAL A 26 -6.63 -31.90 13.03
N VAL A 27 -6.07 -32.84 12.27
CA VAL A 27 -6.59 -33.21 10.94
C VAL A 27 -7.96 -33.87 11.06
N GLU A 28 -8.19 -34.74 12.04
CA GLU A 28 -9.51 -35.34 12.28
C GLU A 28 -10.57 -34.28 12.60
N ALA A 29 -10.24 -33.31 13.47
CA ALA A 29 -11.13 -32.20 13.77
C ALA A 29 -11.47 -31.40 12.50
N ALA A 30 -10.48 -31.13 11.64
CA ALA A 30 -10.71 -30.42 10.39
C ALA A 30 -11.55 -31.23 9.38
N LEU A 31 -11.35 -32.55 9.29
CA LEU A 31 -12.19 -33.46 8.48
C LEU A 31 -13.65 -33.43 8.94
N LYS A 32 -13.89 -33.47 10.26
CA LYS A 32 -15.24 -33.31 10.84
C LYS A 32 -15.88 -31.96 10.51
N GLY A 33 -15.08 -30.94 10.21
CA GLY A 33 -15.54 -29.62 9.79
C GLY A 33 -15.74 -29.46 8.27
N GLY A 34 -15.45 -30.50 7.47
CA GLY A 34 -15.74 -30.52 6.04
C GLY A 34 -14.56 -30.23 5.11
N VAL A 35 -13.33 -30.52 5.53
CA VAL A 35 -12.16 -30.58 4.62
C VAL A 35 -12.39 -31.66 3.55
N THR A 36 -12.07 -31.34 2.29
CA THR A 36 -12.34 -32.20 1.13
C THR A 36 -11.07 -32.81 0.50
N VAL A 37 -9.89 -32.28 0.84
CA VAL A 37 -8.57 -32.85 0.49
C VAL A 37 -7.59 -32.59 1.64
N VAL A 38 -6.75 -33.57 1.97
CA VAL A 38 -5.63 -33.38 2.91
C VAL A 38 -4.31 -33.59 2.18
N GLN A 39 -3.39 -32.64 2.27
CA GLN A 39 -2.00 -32.82 1.88
C GLN A 39 -1.11 -32.89 3.11
N TYR A 40 -0.41 -34.01 3.26
CA TYR A 40 0.64 -34.13 4.25
C TYR A 40 1.93 -33.48 3.74
N ARG A 41 2.37 -32.45 4.45
CA ARG A 41 3.60 -31.72 4.21
C ARG A 41 4.49 -31.74 5.43
N ASP A 42 5.65 -32.34 5.25
CA ASP A 42 6.72 -32.42 6.25
C ASP A 42 8.08 -32.28 5.56
N LYS A 43 8.81 -31.22 5.89
CA LYS A 43 10.11 -30.90 5.29
C LYS A 43 11.30 -31.23 6.19
N THR A 44 11.03 -31.70 7.41
CA THR A 44 12.05 -31.79 8.46
C THR A 44 12.24 -33.20 9.00
N SER A 45 11.19 -34.01 9.02
CA SER A 45 11.28 -35.36 9.58
C SER A 45 12.01 -36.32 8.63
N ASP A 46 12.64 -37.34 9.19
CA ASP A 46 13.23 -38.43 8.41
C ASP A 46 12.15 -39.25 7.70
N THR A 47 12.50 -39.86 6.57
CA THR A 47 11.58 -40.62 5.72
C THR A 47 10.78 -41.69 6.48
N GLY A 48 11.40 -42.38 7.45
CA GLY A 48 10.70 -43.40 8.25
C GLY A 48 9.57 -42.82 9.10
N ASP A 49 9.80 -41.65 9.71
CA ASP A 49 8.78 -40.94 10.50
C ASP A 49 7.71 -40.32 9.60
N GLN A 50 8.09 -39.84 8.41
CA GLN A 50 7.13 -39.39 7.39
C GLN A 50 6.18 -40.51 6.99
N ILE A 51 6.70 -41.71 6.67
CA ILE A 51 5.88 -42.89 6.31
C ILE A 51 4.96 -43.29 7.45
N LYS A 52 5.47 -43.31 8.69
CA LYS A 52 4.67 -43.65 9.88
C LYS A 52 3.52 -42.68 10.10
N THR A 53 3.76 -41.39 9.96
CA THR A 53 2.75 -40.34 10.13
C THR A 53 1.76 -40.33 8.97
N ALA A 54 2.24 -40.37 7.73
CA ALA A 54 1.42 -40.46 6.53
C ALA A 54 0.49 -41.69 6.56
N SER A 55 0.98 -42.85 7.02
CA SER A 55 0.15 -44.06 7.17
C SER A 55 -1.01 -43.88 8.16
N LYS A 56 -0.79 -43.12 9.24
CA LYS A 56 -1.86 -42.80 10.21
C LYS A 56 -2.88 -41.84 9.59
N LEU A 57 -2.40 -40.78 8.94
CA LEU A 57 -3.24 -39.81 8.26
C LEU A 57 -4.05 -40.45 7.11
N HIS A 58 -3.48 -41.42 6.42
CA HIS A 58 -4.16 -42.12 5.32
C HIS A 58 -5.35 -42.93 5.81
N ARG A 59 -5.16 -43.75 6.86
CA ARG A 59 -6.27 -44.49 7.48
C ARG A 59 -7.36 -43.55 7.99
N LEU A 60 -6.95 -42.42 8.56
CA LEU A 60 -7.87 -41.41 9.05
C LEU A 60 -8.69 -40.81 7.91
N THR A 61 -8.03 -40.30 6.87
CA THR A 61 -8.69 -39.65 5.72
C THR A 61 -9.59 -40.60 4.93
N GLN A 62 -9.19 -41.88 4.78
CA GLN A 62 -10.03 -42.92 4.19
C GLN A 62 -11.35 -43.14 4.94
N ALA A 63 -11.35 -43.01 6.28
CA ALA A 63 -12.57 -43.16 7.08
C ALA A 63 -13.60 -42.03 6.82
N TYR A 64 -13.17 -40.92 6.20
CA TYR A 64 -14.01 -39.78 5.82
C TYR A 64 -14.23 -39.68 4.30
N ASP A 65 -13.75 -40.65 3.51
CA ASP A 65 -13.77 -40.60 2.02
C ASP A 65 -13.09 -39.33 1.46
N VAL A 66 -11.96 -38.94 2.07
CA VAL A 66 -11.15 -37.78 1.68
C VAL A 66 -9.79 -38.27 1.19
N PRO A 67 -9.28 -37.81 0.03
CA PRO A 67 -7.96 -38.23 -0.45
C PRO A 67 -6.82 -37.62 0.38
N LEU A 68 -5.76 -38.41 0.58
CA LEU A 68 -4.48 -37.95 1.10
C LEU A 68 -3.48 -37.76 -0.04
N LEU A 69 -2.92 -36.55 -0.12
CA LEU A 69 -1.81 -36.23 -1.03
C LEU A 69 -0.51 -36.05 -0.24
N ILE A 70 0.61 -36.48 -0.81
CA ILE A 70 1.93 -36.27 -0.21
C ILE A 70 2.67 -35.14 -0.93
N ASN A 71 3.18 -34.18 -0.16
CA ASN A 71 3.95 -33.06 -0.70
C ASN A 71 5.38 -33.51 -1.07
N ASP A 72 5.80 -33.23 -2.31
CA ASP A 72 7.14 -33.41 -2.91
C ASP A 72 7.65 -34.88 -3.01
N ARG A 73 7.22 -35.77 -2.11
CA ARG A 73 7.79 -37.12 -1.89
C ARG A 73 6.98 -38.25 -2.53
N VAL A 74 7.27 -38.55 -3.79
CA VAL A 74 6.67 -39.67 -4.56
C VAL A 74 6.94 -41.04 -3.91
N ASP A 75 8.14 -41.22 -3.35
CA ASP A 75 8.54 -42.46 -2.66
C ASP A 75 7.69 -42.72 -1.40
N VAL A 76 7.42 -41.68 -0.60
CA VAL A 76 6.56 -41.79 0.59
C VAL A 76 5.11 -42.08 0.18
N ALA A 77 4.60 -41.44 -0.88
CA ALA A 77 3.26 -41.70 -1.41
C ALA A 77 3.08 -43.17 -1.82
N LEU A 78 4.07 -43.74 -2.53
CA LEU A 78 4.08 -45.15 -2.92
C LEU A 78 4.16 -46.08 -1.71
N ALA A 79 4.99 -45.75 -0.72
CA ALA A 79 5.19 -46.60 0.46
C ALA A 79 3.92 -46.73 1.32
N VAL A 80 3.09 -45.68 1.40
CA VAL A 80 1.84 -45.69 2.18
C VAL A 80 0.60 -45.99 1.35
N GLY A 81 0.70 -45.97 0.02
CA GLY A 81 -0.43 -46.15 -0.88
C GLY A 81 -1.38 -44.94 -0.93
N ALA A 82 -0.84 -43.72 -0.76
CA ALA A 82 -1.63 -42.49 -0.82
C ALA A 82 -2.22 -42.25 -2.21
N GLU A 83 -3.31 -41.49 -2.28
CA GLU A 83 -4.04 -41.23 -3.53
C GLU A 83 -3.25 -40.39 -4.55
N GLY A 84 -2.20 -39.68 -4.11
CA GLY A 84 -1.41 -38.88 -5.02
C GLY A 84 -0.34 -38.00 -4.36
N VAL A 85 0.16 -37.04 -5.15
CA VAL A 85 1.20 -36.09 -4.74
C VAL A 85 0.89 -34.67 -5.16
N HIS A 86 1.52 -33.72 -4.49
CA HIS A 86 1.67 -32.35 -4.96
C HIS A 86 3.14 -32.03 -5.13
N LEU A 87 3.52 -31.47 -6.29
CA LEU A 87 4.91 -31.22 -6.65
C LEU A 87 5.13 -29.72 -6.93
N GLY A 88 6.22 -29.18 -6.40
CA GLY A 88 6.74 -27.87 -6.74
C GLY A 88 7.61 -27.88 -8.00
N GLN A 89 8.08 -26.69 -8.39
CA GLN A 89 8.88 -26.50 -9.61
C GLN A 89 10.28 -27.10 -9.52
N ASP A 90 10.84 -27.20 -8.30
CA ASP A 90 12.19 -27.72 -8.04
C ASP A 90 12.19 -29.22 -7.67
N ASP A 91 11.02 -29.86 -7.64
CA ASP A 91 10.85 -31.25 -7.22
C ASP A 91 10.94 -32.23 -8.41
N MET A 92 10.56 -33.49 -8.18
CA MET A 92 10.47 -34.49 -9.24
C MET A 92 9.56 -33.99 -10.38
N LYS A 93 10.04 -34.06 -11.62
CA LYS A 93 9.25 -33.64 -12.79
C LYS A 93 8.00 -34.49 -12.95
N PHE A 94 6.91 -33.87 -13.39
CA PHE A 94 5.62 -34.53 -13.64
C PHE A 94 5.76 -35.83 -14.44
N ALA A 95 6.51 -35.80 -15.54
CA ALA A 95 6.69 -36.96 -16.42
C ALA A 95 7.38 -38.16 -15.74
N GLU A 96 8.25 -37.92 -14.75
CA GLU A 96 8.89 -39.00 -13.98
C GLU A 96 7.96 -39.50 -12.87
N ALA A 97 7.28 -38.60 -12.16
CA ALA A 97 6.29 -38.98 -11.16
C ALA A 97 5.19 -39.87 -11.76
N LYS A 98 4.69 -39.54 -12.95
CA LYS A 98 3.66 -40.31 -13.67
C LYS A 98 4.12 -41.70 -14.13
N LYS A 99 5.42 -41.94 -14.29
CA LYS A 99 5.95 -43.28 -14.59
C LYS A 99 6.01 -44.18 -13.34
N LEU A 100 6.22 -43.57 -12.17
CA LEU A 100 6.40 -44.28 -10.90
C LEU A 100 5.07 -44.54 -10.19
N LEU A 101 4.17 -43.56 -10.22
CA LEU A 101 2.88 -43.62 -9.56
C LEU A 101 1.90 -44.55 -10.28
N PRO A 102 0.95 -45.17 -9.56
CA PRO A 102 -0.21 -45.82 -10.16
C PRO A 102 -0.92 -44.92 -11.19
N ARG A 103 -1.54 -45.55 -12.19
CA ARG A 103 -2.17 -44.82 -13.31
C ARG A 103 -3.25 -43.81 -12.89
N ASP A 104 -3.95 -44.11 -11.81
CA ASP A 104 -5.06 -43.31 -11.29
C ASP A 104 -4.65 -42.35 -10.16
N SER A 105 -3.34 -42.18 -9.93
CA SER A 105 -2.84 -41.26 -8.91
C SER A 105 -3.06 -39.80 -9.29
N ILE A 106 -3.47 -39.00 -8.31
CA ILE A 106 -3.66 -37.56 -8.44
C ILE A 106 -2.30 -36.85 -8.41
N ILE A 107 -2.03 -35.97 -9.36
CA ILE A 107 -0.81 -35.15 -9.40
C ILE A 107 -1.18 -33.67 -9.50
N GLY A 108 -0.94 -32.96 -8.41
CA GLY A 108 -1.03 -31.50 -8.35
C GLY A 108 0.31 -30.82 -8.62
N ILE A 109 0.28 -29.69 -9.32
CA ILE A 109 1.49 -28.89 -9.61
C ILE A 109 1.34 -27.47 -9.08
N SER A 110 2.35 -26.96 -8.37
CA SER A 110 2.43 -25.54 -8.02
C SER A 110 2.70 -24.68 -9.25
N ALA A 111 1.94 -23.62 -9.49
CA ALA A 111 2.18 -22.66 -10.59
C ALA A 111 2.06 -21.23 -10.09
N SER A 112 3.07 -20.40 -10.32
CA SER A 112 3.14 -18.98 -9.93
C SER A 112 3.29 -18.04 -11.12
N SER A 113 3.36 -18.57 -12.35
CA SER A 113 3.34 -17.79 -13.60
C SER A 113 2.39 -18.41 -14.63
N ILE A 114 2.09 -17.66 -15.69
CA ILE A 114 1.27 -18.14 -16.80
C ILE A 114 1.95 -19.33 -17.49
N GLU A 115 3.25 -19.22 -17.73
CA GLU A 115 4.04 -20.24 -18.42
C GLU A 115 4.10 -21.55 -17.64
N GLU A 116 4.25 -21.47 -16.31
CA GLU A 116 4.21 -22.63 -15.42
C GLU A 116 2.84 -23.32 -15.45
N ALA A 117 1.76 -22.54 -15.45
CA ALA A 117 0.39 -23.06 -15.46
C ALA A 117 0.04 -23.74 -16.80
N GLU A 118 0.34 -23.08 -17.92
CA GLU A 118 0.14 -23.65 -19.27
C GLU A 118 0.95 -24.94 -19.45
N LYS A 119 2.19 -24.95 -18.97
CA LYS A 119 3.03 -26.15 -19.00
C LYS A 119 2.42 -27.29 -18.18
N ALA A 120 1.98 -27.02 -16.95
CA ALA A 120 1.37 -28.03 -16.10
C ALA A 120 0.08 -28.61 -16.70
N VAL A 121 -0.73 -27.76 -17.35
CA VAL A 121 -1.90 -28.20 -18.13
C VAL A 121 -1.49 -29.10 -19.29
N ALA A 122 -0.48 -28.71 -20.08
CA ALA A 122 -0.01 -29.49 -21.22
C ALA A 122 0.59 -30.84 -20.81
N ASP A 123 1.30 -30.89 -19.67
CA ASP A 123 1.84 -32.13 -19.12
C ASP A 123 0.72 -33.06 -18.59
N GLY A 124 -0.46 -32.52 -18.27
CA GLY A 124 -1.64 -33.27 -17.85
C GLY A 124 -1.80 -33.39 -16.34
N ALA A 125 -1.47 -32.33 -15.60
CA ALA A 125 -1.76 -32.23 -14.17
C ALA A 125 -3.27 -32.30 -13.89
N ASP A 126 -3.65 -32.91 -12.77
CA ASP A 126 -5.06 -33.02 -12.35
C ASP A 126 -5.57 -31.70 -11.76
N TYR A 127 -4.69 -30.99 -11.04
CA TYR A 127 -4.97 -29.65 -10.53
C TYR A 127 -3.72 -28.80 -10.36
N LEU A 128 -3.92 -27.49 -10.25
CA LEU A 128 -2.86 -26.51 -9.99
C LEU A 128 -3.02 -25.86 -8.61
N GLY A 129 -1.91 -25.76 -7.89
CA GLY A 129 -1.77 -24.86 -6.73
C GLY A 129 -1.28 -23.49 -7.22
N VAL A 130 -2.19 -22.53 -7.35
CA VAL A 130 -1.93 -21.22 -7.94
C VAL A 130 -1.33 -20.26 -6.91
N GLY A 131 -0.01 -20.07 -7.03
CA GLY A 131 0.80 -19.00 -6.44
C GLY A 131 0.72 -18.82 -4.93
N THR A 132 1.33 -17.73 -4.45
CA THR A 132 1.16 -17.26 -3.07
C THR A 132 0.24 -16.03 -3.10
N MET A 133 -0.96 -16.10 -2.52
CA MET A 133 -1.93 -15.00 -2.57
C MET A 133 -1.48 -13.79 -1.74
N PHE A 134 -1.05 -14.04 -0.50
CA PHE A 134 -0.57 -13.03 0.44
C PHE A 134 0.69 -13.52 1.14
N ALA A 135 1.50 -12.59 1.66
CA ALA A 135 2.66 -12.95 2.48
C ALA A 135 2.24 -13.89 3.62
N THR A 136 2.98 -14.99 3.80
CA THR A 136 2.67 -16.02 4.80
C THR A 136 3.92 -16.46 5.56
N PRO A 137 3.85 -16.68 6.89
CA PRO A 137 4.96 -17.24 7.66
C PRO A 137 5.36 -18.67 7.23
N THR A 138 4.44 -19.42 6.61
CA THR A 138 4.61 -20.84 6.27
C THR A 138 5.59 -21.09 5.11
N LYS A 139 5.84 -20.06 4.27
CA LYS A 139 6.81 -20.12 3.16
C LYS A 139 7.70 -18.89 3.21
N THR A 140 8.94 -19.07 3.66
CA THR A 140 9.94 -17.99 3.84
C THR A 140 10.47 -17.39 2.55
N ASN A 141 10.16 -17.98 1.38
CA ASN A 141 10.58 -17.49 0.08
C ASN A 141 9.52 -16.54 -0.52
N THR A 142 9.63 -15.24 -0.18
CA THR A 142 8.68 -14.16 -0.52
C THR A 142 8.69 -13.72 -1.99
N LYS A 143 9.53 -14.31 -2.84
CA LYS A 143 9.71 -13.92 -4.26
C LYS A 143 8.50 -14.17 -5.18
N SER A 144 7.38 -14.69 -4.68
CA SER A 144 6.28 -15.25 -5.49
C SER A 144 4.86 -14.85 -5.05
N VAL A 145 4.70 -13.73 -4.33
CA VAL A 145 3.35 -13.22 -4.02
C VAL A 145 2.74 -12.60 -5.28
N ILE A 146 1.67 -13.21 -5.79
CA ILE A 146 1.01 -12.80 -7.05
C ILE A 146 -0.34 -12.11 -6.85
N GLY A 147 -0.98 -12.33 -5.69
CA GLY A 147 -2.29 -11.77 -5.37
C GLY A 147 -3.42 -12.19 -6.31
N THR A 148 -4.60 -11.59 -6.14
CA THR A 148 -5.79 -11.85 -6.97
C THR A 148 -5.53 -11.55 -8.44
N LEU A 149 -4.75 -10.51 -8.74
CA LEU A 149 -4.40 -10.13 -10.11
C LEU A 149 -3.60 -11.20 -10.84
N GLY A 150 -2.52 -11.70 -10.24
CA GLY A 150 -1.71 -12.74 -10.88
C GLY A 150 -2.46 -14.07 -11.00
N THR A 151 -3.30 -14.40 -10.01
CA THR A 151 -4.19 -15.56 -10.08
C THR A 151 -5.20 -15.43 -11.22
N GLN A 152 -5.83 -14.26 -11.38
CA GLN A 152 -6.76 -13.99 -12.48
C GLN A 152 -6.07 -14.12 -13.85
N ALA A 153 -4.84 -13.62 -13.99
CA ALA A 153 -4.07 -13.74 -15.22
C ALA A 153 -3.77 -15.22 -15.58
N ILE A 154 -3.38 -16.02 -14.58
CA ILE A 154 -3.17 -17.47 -14.75
C ILE A 154 -4.47 -18.16 -15.16
N LEU A 155 -5.58 -17.89 -14.46
CA LEU A 155 -6.88 -18.51 -14.76
C LEU A 155 -7.38 -18.15 -16.16
N SER A 156 -7.16 -16.90 -16.60
CA SER A 156 -7.51 -16.46 -17.95
C SER A 156 -6.72 -17.23 -19.01
N ALA A 157 -5.41 -17.44 -18.80
CA ALA A 157 -4.54 -18.15 -19.74
C ALA A 157 -4.94 -19.62 -19.91
N ILE A 158 -5.35 -20.29 -18.83
CA ILE A 158 -5.77 -21.70 -18.84
C ILE A 158 -7.29 -21.89 -18.95
N SER A 159 -8.03 -20.85 -19.35
CA SER A 159 -9.49 -20.84 -19.28
C SER A 159 -10.20 -21.92 -20.11
N THR A 160 -9.55 -22.45 -21.14
CA THR A 160 -10.06 -23.56 -21.97
C THR A 160 -9.82 -24.95 -21.37
N SER A 161 -9.03 -25.03 -20.29
CA SER A 161 -8.70 -26.27 -19.62
C SER A 161 -9.67 -26.61 -18.48
N SER A 162 -10.00 -27.89 -18.36
CA SER A 162 -10.76 -28.46 -17.25
C SER A 162 -9.91 -28.79 -16.02
N VAL A 163 -8.62 -28.42 -16.01
CA VAL A 163 -7.75 -28.63 -14.85
C VAL A 163 -8.32 -27.97 -13.61
N GLY A 164 -8.27 -28.65 -12.46
CA GLY A 164 -8.67 -28.08 -11.18
C GLY A 164 -7.70 -26.98 -10.74
N THR A 165 -8.18 -26.01 -9.96
CA THR A 165 -7.39 -24.86 -9.53
C THR A 165 -7.71 -24.47 -8.09
N VAL A 166 -6.68 -24.41 -7.26
CA VAL A 166 -6.77 -23.90 -5.90
C VAL A 166 -5.77 -22.78 -5.70
N SER A 167 -6.16 -21.73 -4.97
CA SER A 167 -5.20 -20.71 -4.53
C SER A 167 -4.68 -21.04 -3.14
N ILE A 168 -3.43 -20.64 -2.85
CA ILE A 168 -2.79 -20.90 -1.56
C ILE A 168 -1.99 -19.68 -1.07
N GLY A 169 -1.75 -19.62 0.25
CA GLY A 169 -0.81 -18.67 0.85
C GLY A 169 -1.48 -17.44 1.48
N GLY A 170 -1.51 -17.38 2.81
CA GLY A 170 -2.07 -16.24 3.56
C GLY A 170 -3.59 -16.10 3.49
N ILE A 171 -4.29 -17.12 3.00
CA ILE A 171 -5.76 -17.17 2.95
C ILE A 171 -6.30 -17.49 4.35
N ASN A 172 -7.31 -16.74 4.78
CA ASN A 172 -7.98 -16.86 6.07
C ASN A 172 -9.47 -16.47 5.96
N HIS A 173 -10.24 -16.58 7.04
CA HIS A 173 -11.67 -16.28 7.05
C HIS A 173 -12.01 -14.85 6.57
N SER A 174 -11.11 -13.88 6.77
CA SER A 174 -11.38 -12.48 6.40
C SER A 174 -11.14 -12.15 4.93
N ASN A 175 -10.45 -13.02 4.18
CA ASN A 175 -10.11 -12.76 2.78
C ASN A 175 -10.54 -13.85 1.79
N VAL A 176 -10.93 -15.04 2.24
CA VAL A 176 -11.27 -16.18 1.36
C VAL A 176 -12.34 -15.84 0.31
N GLN A 177 -13.41 -15.15 0.70
CA GLN A 177 -14.46 -14.78 -0.26
C GLN A 177 -13.97 -13.75 -1.28
N ARG A 178 -13.09 -12.81 -0.88
CA ARG A 178 -12.47 -11.85 -1.80
C ARG A 178 -11.55 -12.56 -2.79
N VAL A 179 -10.76 -13.52 -2.31
CA VAL A 179 -9.90 -14.35 -3.17
C VAL A 179 -10.73 -15.09 -4.20
N LEU A 180 -11.79 -15.77 -3.77
CA LEU A 180 -12.68 -16.50 -4.68
C LEU A 180 -13.38 -15.57 -5.66
N TYR A 181 -13.76 -14.36 -5.25
CA TYR A 181 -14.49 -13.40 -6.09
C TYR A 181 -13.57 -12.68 -7.09
N GLN A 182 -12.53 -11.98 -6.62
CA GLN A 182 -11.69 -11.12 -7.46
C GLN A 182 -10.66 -11.88 -8.30
N SER A 183 -10.32 -13.13 -7.94
CA SER A 183 -9.43 -13.93 -8.78
C SER A 183 -10.12 -14.49 -10.02
N GLN A 184 -11.45 -14.44 -10.12
CA GLN A 184 -12.16 -15.02 -11.27
C GLN A 184 -11.82 -14.29 -12.56
N SER A 185 -11.56 -15.08 -13.60
CA SER A 185 -11.61 -14.61 -14.99
C SER A 185 -13.04 -14.78 -15.54
N PRO A 186 -13.39 -14.17 -16.69
CA PRO A 186 -14.75 -14.26 -17.25
C PRO A 186 -15.24 -15.69 -17.52
N THR A 187 -14.33 -16.64 -17.72
CA THR A 187 -14.67 -18.01 -18.15
C THR A 187 -14.12 -19.11 -17.23
N LYS A 188 -13.27 -18.77 -16.26
CA LYS A 188 -12.71 -19.72 -15.28
C LYS A 188 -12.51 -19.07 -13.92
N GLY A 189 -13.00 -19.74 -12.88
CA GLY A 189 -12.77 -19.40 -11.48
C GLY A 189 -11.85 -20.40 -10.78
N LEU A 190 -11.63 -20.20 -9.48
CA LEU A 190 -11.00 -21.18 -8.62
C LEU A 190 -12.00 -22.28 -8.24
N ASP A 191 -11.55 -23.53 -8.25
CA ASP A 191 -12.32 -24.70 -7.78
C ASP A 191 -12.28 -24.83 -6.25
N GLY A 192 -11.35 -24.14 -5.59
CA GLY A 192 -11.32 -24.02 -4.14
C GLY A 192 -10.10 -23.27 -3.60
N VAL A 193 -9.83 -23.45 -2.32
CA VAL A 193 -8.70 -22.81 -1.63
C VAL A 193 -7.94 -23.80 -0.77
N ALA A 194 -6.61 -23.65 -0.76
CA ALA A 194 -5.74 -24.41 0.12
C ALA A 194 -5.35 -23.60 1.36
N ILE A 195 -5.61 -24.17 2.53
CA ILE A 195 -5.47 -23.53 3.84
C ILE A 195 -4.45 -24.29 4.69
N VAL A 196 -3.60 -23.53 5.39
CA VAL A 196 -2.60 -24.09 6.33
C VAL A 196 -2.88 -23.61 7.75
N SER A 197 -2.29 -22.48 8.15
CA SER A 197 -2.28 -21.99 9.53
C SER A 197 -3.66 -21.62 10.04
N ALA A 198 -4.57 -21.13 9.18
CA ALA A 198 -5.92 -20.75 9.60
C ALA A 198 -6.76 -21.95 10.07
N ILE A 199 -6.36 -23.19 9.78
CA ILE A 199 -6.96 -24.42 10.34
C ILE A 199 -5.99 -25.08 11.33
N ILE A 200 -4.75 -25.36 10.94
CA ILE A 200 -3.79 -26.12 11.77
C ILE A 200 -3.44 -25.38 13.07
N ALA A 201 -3.36 -24.04 13.06
CA ALA A 201 -3.05 -23.25 14.25
C ALA A 201 -4.29 -22.72 14.99
N ALA A 202 -5.50 -22.97 14.47
CA ALA A 202 -6.74 -22.54 15.11
C ALA A 202 -6.95 -23.28 16.44
N ASP A 203 -7.47 -22.59 17.44
CA ASP A 203 -7.74 -23.22 18.73
C ASP A 203 -8.82 -24.30 18.61
N ASP A 204 -9.81 -24.10 17.73
CA ASP A 204 -10.79 -25.10 17.28
C ASP A 204 -10.68 -25.31 15.75
N PRO A 205 -9.94 -26.33 15.29
CA PRO A 205 -9.79 -26.64 13.87
C PRO A 205 -11.10 -27.03 13.18
N LYS A 206 -12.03 -27.67 13.91
CA LYS A 206 -13.33 -28.07 13.38
C LYS A 206 -14.17 -26.84 13.05
N ALA A 207 -14.37 -25.96 14.04
CA ALA A 207 -15.14 -24.73 13.85
C ALA A 207 -14.51 -23.83 12.77
N SER A 208 -13.18 -23.77 12.70
CA SER A 208 -12.49 -23.04 11.63
C SER A 208 -12.80 -23.60 10.24
N ALA A 209 -12.75 -24.92 10.07
CA ALA A 209 -13.08 -25.58 8.81
C ALA A 209 -14.57 -25.40 8.42
N GLU A 210 -15.50 -25.56 9.37
CA GLU A 210 -16.94 -25.32 9.12
C GLU A 210 -17.19 -23.88 8.63
N GLN A 211 -16.50 -22.90 9.23
CA GLN A 211 -16.59 -21.51 8.80
C GLN A 211 -16.04 -21.31 7.39
N PHE A 212 -14.94 -21.97 7.01
CA PHE A 212 -14.46 -21.95 5.62
C PHE A 212 -15.48 -22.54 4.65
N VAL A 213 -16.05 -23.72 4.96
CA VAL A 213 -17.07 -24.35 4.11
C VAL A 213 -18.24 -23.39 3.87
N LYS A 214 -18.70 -22.69 4.92
CA LYS A 214 -19.75 -21.66 4.80
C LYS A 214 -19.34 -20.50 3.90
N LEU A 215 -18.14 -19.96 4.10
CA LEU A 215 -17.64 -18.81 3.35
C LEU A 215 -17.36 -19.14 1.88
N ILE A 216 -16.88 -20.34 1.57
CA ILE A 216 -16.61 -20.80 0.19
C ILE A 216 -17.91 -20.96 -0.60
N LYS A 217 -18.98 -21.46 0.04
CA LYS A 217 -20.28 -21.71 -0.60
C LYS A 217 -21.15 -20.48 -0.80
N SER A 218 -20.72 -19.31 -0.31
CA SER A 218 -21.50 -18.07 -0.40
C SER A 218 -20.69 -16.93 -1.00
N PRO A 219 -21.30 -16.05 -1.81
CA PRO A 219 -20.60 -14.86 -2.30
C PRO A 219 -20.32 -13.89 -1.14
N PRO A 220 -19.27 -13.05 -1.23
CA PRO A 220 -19.04 -12.01 -0.23
C PRO A 220 -20.19 -11.00 -0.21
N ALA A 221 -20.42 -10.37 0.94
CA ALA A 221 -21.51 -9.40 1.11
C ALA A 221 -21.43 -8.19 0.16
N PHE A 222 -20.24 -7.86 -0.35
CA PHE A 222 -20.02 -6.77 -1.31
C PHE A 222 -20.20 -7.19 -2.79
N ALA A 223 -20.28 -8.49 -3.09
CA ALA A 223 -20.41 -8.99 -4.46
C ALA A 223 -21.79 -8.66 -5.04
N LEU A 224 -21.77 -8.10 -6.24
CA LEU A 224 -22.96 -7.90 -7.07
C LEU A 224 -22.56 -8.09 -8.53
N THR A 225 -23.41 -8.77 -9.29
CA THR A 225 -23.16 -8.99 -10.71
C THR A 225 -23.46 -7.73 -11.51
N SER A 226 -22.51 -7.30 -12.34
CA SER A 226 -22.74 -6.23 -13.32
C SER A 226 -23.83 -6.66 -14.31
N LYS A 227 -24.70 -5.73 -14.69
CA LYS A 227 -25.75 -6.00 -15.68
C LYS A 227 -25.16 -5.96 -17.07
N ALA A 228 -25.56 -6.91 -17.91
CA ALA A 228 -25.23 -6.87 -19.33
C ALA A 228 -25.84 -5.61 -19.97
N PRO A 229 -25.13 -4.95 -20.90
CA PRO A 229 -25.64 -3.77 -21.57
C PRO A 229 -26.84 -4.07 -22.45
N ARG A 230 -27.80 -3.13 -22.47
CA ARG A 230 -28.97 -3.16 -23.35
C ARG A 230 -28.78 -2.27 -24.57
N ALA A 231 -29.52 -2.53 -25.64
CA ALA A 231 -29.49 -1.71 -26.85
C ALA A 231 -29.88 -0.23 -26.58
N ASN A 232 -30.81 0.00 -25.65
CA ASN A 232 -31.24 1.34 -25.20
C ASN A 232 -30.68 1.71 -23.82
N GLU A 233 -29.47 1.24 -23.47
CA GLU A 233 -28.91 1.40 -22.12
C GLU A 233 -28.93 2.84 -21.61
N VAL A 234 -28.50 3.81 -22.43
CA VAL A 234 -28.44 5.23 -22.04
C VAL A 234 -29.83 5.78 -21.70
N GLU A 235 -30.83 5.48 -22.52
CA GLU A 235 -32.22 5.92 -22.29
C GLU A 235 -32.75 5.37 -20.96
N VAL A 236 -32.51 4.08 -20.69
CA VAL A 236 -32.97 3.47 -19.43
C VAL A 236 -32.22 4.04 -18.23
N LEU A 237 -30.91 4.24 -18.33
CA LEU A 237 -30.15 4.87 -17.24
C LEU A 237 -30.70 6.27 -16.94
N LEU A 238 -30.97 7.07 -17.97
CA LEU A 238 -31.49 8.42 -17.83
C LEU A 238 -32.89 8.47 -17.23
N HIS A 239 -33.75 7.53 -17.60
CA HIS A 239 -35.07 7.42 -16.98
C HIS A 239 -34.98 7.18 -15.46
N GLU A 240 -33.99 6.40 -15.02
CA GLU A 240 -33.85 6.01 -13.61
C GLU A 240 -33.11 7.03 -12.73
N VAL A 241 -32.27 7.90 -13.32
CA VAL A 241 -31.43 8.86 -12.56
C VAL A 241 -32.24 9.72 -11.56
N PRO A 242 -33.35 10.38 -11.95
CA PRO A 242 -34.13 11.18 -10.98
C PRO A 242 -34.67 10.35 -9.81
N HIS A 243 -35.04 9.09 -10.07
CA HIS A 243 -35.54 8.17 -9.06
C HIS A 243 -34.44 7.79 -8.05
N VAL A 244 -33.22 7.56 -8.54
CA VAL A 244 -32.05 7.26 -7.70
C VAL A 244 -31.64 8.47 -6.85
N VAL A 245 -31.66 9.68 -7.42
CA VAL A 245 -31.41 10.93 -6.66
C VAL A 245 -32.44 11.11 -5.56
N ARG A 246 -33.73 10.93 -5.84
CA ARG A 246 -34.80 10.99 -4.85
C ARG A 246 -34.59 10.00 -3.72
N LYS A 247 -34.27 8.74 -4.05
CA LYS A 247 -33.97 7.70 -3.06
C LYS A 247 -32.79 8.07 -2.17
N MET A 248 -31.73 8.67 -2.72
CA MET A 248 -30.59 9.14 -1.94
C MET A 248 -31.00 10.21 -0.92
N VAL A 249 -31.83 11.17 -1.34
CA VAL A 249 -32.36 12.23 -0.46
C VAL A 249 -33.25 11.66 0.65
N GLU A 250 -34.06 10.65 0.37
CA GLU A 250 -34.93 9.99 1.36
C GLU A 250 -34.16 9.15 2.37
N VAL A 251 -33.12 8.43 1.93
CA VAL A 251 -32.30 7.54 2.79
C VAL A 251 -31.41 8.34 3.73
N HIS A 252 -30.97 9.54 3.33
CA HIS A 252 -30.06 10.39 4.10
C HIS A 252 -28.81 9.64 4.62
N PRO A 253 -28.01 9.03 3.72
CA PRO A 253 -26.96 8.07 4.10
C PRO A 253 -25.83 8.70 4.91
N LEU A 254 -25.24 7.94 5.83
CA LEU A 254 -23.96 8.28 6.45
C LEU A 254 -22.82 8.06 5.45
N VAL A 255 -21.87 8.99 5.36
CA VAL A 255 -20.61 8.80 4.65
C VAL A 255 -19.43 9.06 5.58
N HIS A 256 -18.67 8.01 5.86
CA HIS A 256 -17.44 8.05 6.63
C HIS A 256 -16.28 8.41 5.72
N ASN A 257 -15.70 9.58 5.96
CA ASN A 257 -14.64 10.15 5.14
C ASN A 257 -13.30 10.06 5.88
N MET A 258 -12.42 9.17 5.41
CA MET A 258 -11.00 9.15 5.75
C MET A 258 -10.25 9.94 4.68
N ILE A 259 -10.42 11.26 4.71
CA ILE A 259 -9.96 12.18 3.67
C ILE A 259 -8.92 13.16 4.20
N ASN A 260 -8.34 13.93 3.28
CA ASN A 260 -7.37 14.94 3.64
C ASN A 260 -8.00 16.15 4.35
N PHE A 261 -7.26 16.74 5.28
CA PHE A 261 -7.74 17.88 6.08
C PHE A 261 -7.94 19.16 5.26
N VAL A 262 -7.31 19.27 4.08
CA VAL A 262 -7.43 20.45 3.20
C VAL A 262 -8.86 20.59 2.65
N VAL A 263 -9.51 19.47 2.36
CA VAL A 263 -10.83 19.46 1.69
C VAL A 263 -11.97 19.03 2.62
N ALA A 264 -11.67 18.64 3.86
CA ALA A 264 -12.64 18.10 4.80
C ALA A 264 -13.89 18.98 4.99
N ASN A 265 -13.70 20.28 5.22
CA ASN A 265 -14.84 21.21 5.36
C ASN A 265 -15.68 21.30 4.08
N PHE A 266 -15.03 21.37 2.90
CA PHE A 266 -15.74 21.46 1.63
C PHE A 266 -16.56 20.20 1.34
N VAL A 267 -15.94 19.02 1.49
CA VAL A 267 -16.61 17.72 1.28
C VAL A 267 -17.78 17.53 2.25
N ALA A 268 -17.63 17.95 3.52
CA ALA A 268 -18.73 17.91 4.49
C ALA A 268 -19.91 18.77 4.03
N ASN A 269 -19.67 20.00 3.60
CA ASN A 269 -20.73 20.90 3.14
C ASN A 269 -21.39 20.39 1.86
N VAL A 270 -20.64 19.79 0.93
CA VAL A 270 -21.22 19.12 -0.25
C VAL A 270 -22.14 17.98 0.16
N ALA A 271 -21.70 17.09 1.06
CA ALA A 271 -22.52 15.97 1.54
C ALA A 271 -23.81 16.46 2.21
N LEU A 272 -23.74 17.50 3.05
CA LEU A 272 -24.91 18.11 3.68
C LEU A 272 -25.84 18.76 2.65
N SER A 273 -25.29 19.40 1.61
CA SER A 273 -26.07 20.08 0.56
C SER A 273 -26.90 19.08 -0.25
N ILE A 274 -26.39 17.87 -0.48
CA ILE A 274 -27.14 16.81 -1.15
C ILE A 274 -28.10 16.04 -0.23
N GLY A 275 -28.02 16.26 1.09
CA GLY A 275 -28.88 15.60 2.07
C GLY A 275 -28.32 14.29 2.62
N ALA A 276 -27.01 14.14 2.67
CA ALA A 276 -26.31 13.06 3.36
C ALA A 276 -25.75 13.53 4.71
N SER A 277 -25.29 12.58 5.52
CA SER A 277 -24.65 12.84 6.82
C SER A 277 -23.16 12.52 6.75
N PRO A 278 -22.25 13.51 6.66
CA PRO A 278 -20.83 13.25 6.67
C PRO A 278 -20.28 13.02 8.09
N ILE A 279 -19.31 12.12 8.22
CA ILE A 279 -18.41 12.05 9.37
C ILE A 279 -16.95 12.03 8.91
N MET A 280 -16.10 12.82 9.56
CA MET A 280 -14.69 13.02 9.22
C MET A 280 -13.79 12.38 10.27
N SER A 281 -13.54 11.07 10.16
CA SER A 281 -12.70 10.34 11.12
C SER A 281 -11.60 9.56 10.40
N PRO A 282 -10.31 9.91 10.58
CA PRO A 282 -9.20 9.14 10.01
C PRO A 282 -8.80 7.93 10.88
N TYR A 283 -9.46 7.72 12.03
CA TYR A 283 -9.09 6.67 12.98
C TYR A 283 -9.75 5.34 12.58
N GLY A 284 -8.94 4.34 12.21
CA GLY A 284 -9.42 3.10 11.64
C GLY A 284 -10.23 2.22 12.61
N ASP A 285 -10.04 2.36 13.92
CA ASP A 285 -10.75 1.54 14.90
C ASP A 285 -12.23 1.96 15.05
N GLU A 286 -12.55 3.25 14.86
CA GLU A 286 -13.93 3.76 14.83
C GLU A 286 -14.75 3.20 13.67
N ALA A 287 -14.09 2.76 12.58
CA ALA A 287 -14.77 2.23 11.41
C ALA A 287 -15.67 1.01 11.74
N THR A 288 -15.33 0.25 12.79
CA THR A 288 -16.12 -0.90 13.26
C THR A 288 -17.46 -0.48 13.86
N ASP A 289 -17.55 0.73 14.41
CA ASP A 289 -18.80 1.30 14.91
C ASP A 289 -19.54 2.05 13.81
N LEU A 290 -18.82 2.81 12.99
CA LEU A 290 -19.41 3.64 11.94
C LEU A 290 -20.07 2.80 10.84
N CYS A 291 -19.51 1.64 10.50
CA CYS A 291 -20.11 0.77 9.49
C CYS A 291 -21.49 0.19 9.88
N LYS A 292 -21.84 0.21 11.18
CA LYS A 292 -23.13 -0.28 11.70
C LYS A 292 -24.31 0.60 11.30
N PHE A 293 -24.07 1.84 10.87
CA PHE A 293 -25.09 2.76 10.38
C PHE A 293 -25.38 2.59 8.87
N ASP A 294 -24.96 1.48 8.28
CA ASP A 294 -25.19 1.11 6.87
C ASP A 294 -24.75 2.18 5.85
N GLY A 295 -23.79 3.04 6.24
CA GLY A 295 -23.20 4.08 5.40
C GLY A 295 -22.05 3.59 4.51
N ALA A 296 -21.47 4.51 3.74
CA ALA A 296 -20.30 4.25 2.91
C ALA A 296 -18.99 4.75 3.54
N LEU A 297 -17.87 4.17 3.12
CA LEU A 297 -16.51 4.58 3.48
C LEU A 297 -15.80 5.19 2.26
N LEU A 298 -15.29 6.41 2.39
CA LEU A 298 -14.36 7.02 1.45
C LEU A 298 -12.94 7.00 2.00
N ILE A 299 -12.03 6.32 1.31
CA ILE A 299 -10.59 6.37 1.53
C ILE A 299 -9.97 7.32 0.50
N ASN A 300 -9.38 8.42 0.97
CA ASN A 300 -8.67 9.38 0.13
C ASN A 300 -7.26 9.62 0.66
N MET A 301 -6.25 9.39 -0.18
CA MET A 301 -4.85 9.43 0.26
C MET A 301 -4.20 10.82 0.20
N GLY A 302 -4.97 11.91 0.10
CA GLY A 302 -4.44 13.26 -0.12
C GLY A 302 -3.39 13.71 0.90
N THR A 303 -3.57 13.38 2.19
CA THR A 303 -2.61 13.69 3.28
C THR A 303 -2.15 12.42 3.99
N LEU A 304 -1.45 11.57 3.25
CA LEU A 304 -0.91 10.31 3.76
C LEU A 304 0.12 10.55 4.89
N THR A 305 -0.06 9.87 6.02
CA THR A 305 0.90 9.77 7.13
C THR A 305 1.43 8.34 7.25
N SER A 306 2.40 8.10 8.13
CA SER A 306 2.93 6.76 8.41
C SER A 306 1.85 5.77 8.91
N GLU A 307 0.79 6.27 9.54
CA GLU A 307 -0.30 5.45 10.09
C GLU A 307 -1.50 5.29 9.14
N SER A 308 -1.57 6.11 8.08
CA SER A 308 -2.75 6.15 7.21
C SER A 308 -3.10 4.79 6.61
N VAL A 309 -2.12 4.08 6.04
CA VAL A 309 -2.38 2.78 5.39
C VAL A 309 -2.93 1.77 6.39
N LEU A 310 -2.37 1.71 7.60
CA LEU A 310 -2.85 0.82 8.66
C LEU A 310 -4.32 1.13 9.02
N ASN A 311 -4.65 2.40 9.21
CA ASN A 311 -6.01 2.83 9.54
C ASN A 311 -6.99 2.57 8.39
N TYR A 312 -6.58 2.79 7.14
CA TYR A 312 -7.40 2.50 5.97
C TYR A 312 -7.69 1.00 5.87
N LEU A 313 -6.69 0.13 6.06
CA LEU A 313 -6.88 -1.32 6.01
C LEU A 313 -7.84 -1.83 7.10
N LYS A 314 -7.78 -1.27 8.31
CA LYS A 314 -8.75 -1.54 9.38
C LYS A 314 -10.17 -1.18 8.95
N ALA A 315 -10.34 0.03 8.40
CA ALA A 315 -11.65 0.52 7.97
C ALA A 315 -12.22 -0.28 6.78
N ILE A 316 -11.41 -0.53 5.75
CA ILE A 316 -11.79 -1.35 4.59
C ILE A 316 -12.29 -2.71 5.04
N LYS A 317 -11.56 -3.38 5.94
CA LYS A 317 -11.97 -4.68 6.50
C LYS A 317 -13.32 -4.60 7.19
N ALA A 318 -13.54 -3.60 8.05
CA ALA A 318 -14.81 -3.43 8.78
C ALA A 318 -16.01 -3.23 7.83
N TYR A 319 -15.85 -2.42 6.78
CA TYR A 319 -16.91 -2.16 5.82
C TYR A 319 -17.14 -3.33 4.86
N ASN A 320 -16.08 -4.00 4.37
CA ASN A 320 -16.21 -5.15 3.48
C ASN A 320 -16.93 -6.33 4.15
N VAL A 321 -16.67 -6.60 5.43
CA VAL A 321 -17.32 -7.72 6.16
C VAL A 321 -18.84 -7.55 6.21
N ARG A 322 -19.32 -6.32 6.41
CA ARG A 322 -20.76 -6.01 6.39
C ARG A 322 -21.33 -5.89 4.98
N GLY A 323 -20.46 -5.79 3.98
CA GLY A 323 -20.84 -5.40 2.64
C GLY A 323 -21.43 -4.00 2.65
N ASN A 324 -20.77 -3.01 3.26
CA ASN A 324 -21.04 -1.59 3.05
C ASN A 324 -20.24 -1.08 1.84
N PRO A 325 -20.63 0.01 1.17
CA PRO A 325 -19.87 0.52 0.03
C PRO A 325 -18.51 1.10 0.47
N VAL A 326 -17.44 0.76 -0.25
CA VAL A 326 -16.11 1.36 -0.06
C VAL A 326 -15.61 2.02 -1.33
N ILE A 327 -15.20 3.28 -1.22
CA ILE A 327 -14.76 4.14 -2.30
C ILE A 327 -13.29 4.46 -2.10
N TYR A 328 -12.51 4.32 -3.16
CA TYR A 328 -11.10 4.59 -3.15
C TYR A 328 -10.73 5.72 -4.11
N ASP A 329 -10.13 6.76 -3.56
CA ASP A 329 -9.63 7.94 -4.25
C ASP A 329 -8.10 8.01 -4.07
N PRO A 330 -7.30 7.48 -5.02
CA PRO A 330 -5.85 7.38 -4.96
C PRO A 330 -5.18 8.73 -5.30
N VAL A 331 -5.58 9.81 -4.62
CA VAL A 331 -5.10 11.18 -4.86
C VAL A 331 -3.57 11.27 -4.93
N GLY A 332 -3.07 11.75 -6.06
CA GLY A 332 -1.63 11.91 -6.29
C GLY A 332 -0.86 10.60 -6.24
N ALA A 333 -1.51 9.46 -6.48
CA ALA A 333 -0.92 8.13 -6.40
C ALA A 333 0.41 7.98 -7.16
N ALA A 334 0.56 8.70 -8.27
CA ALA A 334 1.74 8.62 -9.11
C ALA A 334 2.86 9.61 -8.70
N ALA A 335 2.62 10.47 -7.70
CA ALA A 335 3.51 11.58 -7.37
C ALA A 335 4.79 11.15 -6.61
N THR A 336 4.72 10.16 -5.73
CA THR A 336 5.86 9.69 -4.92
C THR A 336 5.88 8.18 -4.77
N GLU A 337 7.06 7.61 -4.45
CA GLU A 337 7.19 6.18 -4.22
C GLU A 337 6.36 5.68 -3.04
N ILE A 338 6.28 6.46 -1.96
CA ILE A 338 5.45 6.14 -0.79
C ILE A 338 3.97 6.01 -1.20
N ARG A 339 3.47 6.92 -2.05
CA ARG A 339 2.08 6.85 -2.54
C ARG A 339 1.86 5.64 -3.45
N ARG A 340 2.81 5.33 -4.34
CA ARG A 340 2.74 4.12 -5.18
C ARG A 340 2.71 2.85 -4.34
N ASP A 341 3.49 2.78 -3.27
CA ASP A 341 3.47 1.64 -2.37
C ASP A 341 2.16 1.55 -1.57
N ALA A 342 1.64 2.69 -1.09
CA ALA A 342 0.33 2.75 -0.45
C ALA A 342 -0.79 2.24 -1.39
N VAL A 343 -0.77 2.61 -2.67
CA VAL A 343 -1.73 2.07 -3.67
C VAL A 343 -1.63 0.56 -3.74
N ARG A 344 -0.41 0.01 -3.85
CA ARG A 344 -0.19 -1.44 -3.91
C ARG A 344 -0.74 -2.14 -2.67
N GLN A 345 -0.45 -1.61 -1.48
CA GLN A 345 -0.93 -2.18 -0.22
C GLN A 345 -2.46 -2.13 -0.10
N LEU A 346 -3.10 -1.02 -0.49
CA LEU A 346 -4.55 -0.85 -0.40
C LEU A 346 -5.31 -1.71 -1.42
N MET A 347 -4.84 -1.77 -2.67
CA MET A 347 -5.40 -2.67 -3.69
C MET A 347 -5.26 -4.14 -3.29
N ALA A 348 -4.16 -4.50 -2.63
CA ALA A 348 -3.99 -5.84 -2.06
C ALA A 348 -4.75 -6.05 -0.74
N GLY A 349 -5.28 -4.99 -0.11
CA GLY A 349 -5.77 -4.99 1.27
C GLY A 349 -7.27 -5.26 1.44
N GLY A 350 -8.09 -5.00 0.42
CA GLY A 350 -9.52 -5.25 0.47
C GLY A 350 -10.23 -4.98 -0.86
N TYR A 351 -11.55 -4.86 -0.80
CA TYR A 351 -12.43 -4.62 -1.95
C TYR A 351 -12.94 -3.19 -1.95
N PHE A 352 -12.98 -2.58 -3.14
CA PHE A 352 -13.54 -1.26 -3.39
C PHE A 352 -14.70 -1.39 -4.37
N ASP A 353 -15.86 -0.84 -4.01
CA ASP A 353 -17.02 -0.74 -4.90
C ASP A 353 -16.80 0.28 -6.02
N LEU A 354 -16.05 1.35 -5.72
CA LEU A 354 -15.65 2.38 -6.67
C LEU A 354 -14.16 2.73 -6.52
N ILE A 355 -13.43 2.72 -7.63
CA ILE A 355 -12.12 3.38 -7.74
C ILE A 355 -12.30 4.62 -8.60
N LYS A 356 -12.00 5.79 -8.04
CA LYS A 356 -12.14 7.06 -8.73
C LYS A 356 -10.79 7.77 -8.78
N GLY A 357 -10.47 8.41 -9.89
CA GLY A 357 -9.31 9.30 -10.00
C GLY A 357 -9.21 9.97 -11.36
N ASN A 358 -8.22 10.83 -11.53
CA ASN A 358 -7.85 11.32 -12.86
C ASN A 358 -7.06 10.25 -13.66
N GLU A 359 -6.74 10.54 -14.92
CA GLU A 359 -5.99 9.63 -15.81
C GLU A 359 -4.71 9.06 -15.15
N GLY A 360 -3.90 9.90 -14.50
CA GLY A 360 -2.65 9.47 -13.87
C GLY A 360 -2.86 8.52 -12.69
N GLU A 361 -3.88 8.81 -11.87
CA GLU A 361 -4.23 8.03 -10.69
C GLU A 361 -4.84 6.66 -11.08
N ILE A 362 -5.74 6.64 -12.07
CA ILE A 362 -6.31 5.39 -12.59
C ILE A 362 -5.24 4.53 -13.26
N ARG A 363 -4.31 5.11 -14.04
CA ARG A 363 -3.17 4.38 -14.59
C ARG A 363 -2.27 3.78 -13.51
N GLN A 364 -2.09 4.50 -12.40
CA GLN A 364 -1.31 4.01 -11.27
C GLN A 364 -2.03 2.88 -10.51
N ALA A 365 -3.35 2.95 -10.34
CA ALA A 365 -4.16 1.86 -9.80
C ALA A 365 -4.18 0.63 -10.73
N TRP A 366 -4.16 0.86 -12.05
CA TRP A 366 -4.01 -0.19 -13.04
C TRP A 366 -2.60 -0.83 -13.02
N GLY A 367 -1.57 -0.09 -12.65
CA GLY A 367 -0.18 -0.57 -12.61
C GLY A 367 0.58 -0.41 -13.93
N SER A 368 0.06 0.38 -14.88
CA SER A 368 0.74 0.70 -16.15
C SER A 368 1.72 1.86 -15.98
N GLY A 369 2.97 1.55 -15.60
CA GLY A 369 4.15 2.42 -15.77
C GLY A 369 4.14 3.78 -15.04
N ALA A 370 5.34 4.32 -14.82
CA ALA A 370 5.53 5.58 -14.09
C ALA A 370 5.05 6.80 -14.90
N VAL A 371 3.77 7.17 -14.76
CA VAL A 371 3.31 8.53 -15.13
C VAL A 371 3.79 9.46 -14.03
N GLN A 372 4.69 10.39 -14.33
CA GLN A 372 5.19 11.33 -13.33
C GLN A 372 4.17 12.49 -13.18
N GLN A 373 3.37 12.45 -12.12
CA GLN A 373 2.46 13.53 -11.76
C GLN A 373 3.17 14.55 -10.86
N ARG A 374 2.97 15.85 -11.12
CA ARG A 374 3.51 16.92 -10.28
C ARG A 374 2.49 17.27 -9.19
N GLY A 375 2.59 16.62 -8.03
CA GLY A 375 1.67 16.84 -6.92
C GLY A 375 0.32 16.16 -7.14
N VAL A 376 -0.77 16.82 -6.71
CA VAL A 376 -2.16 16.33 -6.83
C VAL A 376 -2.93 16.94 -8.01
N ASP A 377 -2.31 17.90 -8.70
CA ASP A 377 -2.90 18.53 -9.87
C ASP A 377 -2.96 17.53 -11.03
N SER A 378 -4.03 17.60 -11.82
CA SER A 378 -4.14 16.79 -13.03
C SER A 378 -3.12 17.28 -14.05
N GLY A 379 -2.22 16.39 -14.49
CA GLY A 379 -1.33 16.65 -15.62
C GLY A 379 -2.11 16.72 -16.95
N PRO A 380 -1.48 17.17 -18.05
CA PRO A 380 -2.09 17.09 -19.36
C PRO A 380 -2.43 15.63 -19.69
N SER A 381 -3.66 15.43 -20.16
CA SER A 381 -4.13 14.11 -20.58
C SER A 381 -3.30 13.62 -21.77
N THR A 382 -2.85 12.37 -21.71
CA THR A 382 -2.03 11.75 -22.77
C THR A 382 -2.80 10.75 -23.62
N LEU A 383 -3.95 10.30 -23.12
CA LEU A 383 -4.80 9.31 -23.76
C LEU A 383 -5.96 9.97 -24.54
N GLY A 384 -6.29 9.39 -25.69
CA GLY A 384 -7.53 9.70 -26.41
C GLY A 384 -8.76 9.17 -25.68
N ASP A 385 -9.94 9.60 -26.13
CA ASP A 385 -11.23 9.24 -25.52
C ASP A 385 -11.49 7.73 -25.48
N GLN A 386 -11.19 7.04 -26.58
CA GLN A 386 -11.32 5.58 -26.65
C GLN A 386 -10.38 4.86 -25.67
N GLU A 387 -9.15 5.36 -25.51
CA GLU A 387 -8.16 4.75 -24.60
C GLU A 387 -8.55 4.94 -23.14
N LYS A 388 -9.14 6.09 -22.78
CA LYS A 388 -9.69 6.34 -21.44
C LYS A 388 -10.89 5.44 -21.14
N ALA A 389 -11.79 5.28 -22.10
CA ALA A 389 -12.93 4.38 -21.98
C ALA A 389 -12.47 2.93 -21.76
N LEU A 390 -11.46 2.48 -22.51
CA LEU A 390 -10.84 1.16 -22.34
C LEU A 390 -10.16 1.01 -20.98
N LEU A 391 -9.39 2.01 -20.55
CA LEU A 391 -8.71 1.98 -19.26
C LEU A 391 -9.70 1.86 -18.09
N ALA A 392 -10.79 2.64 -18.10
CA ALA A 392 -11.83 2.58 -17.08
C ALA A 392 -12.52 1.20 -17.08
N ARG A 393 -12.90 0.70 -18.27
CA ARG A 393 -13.55 -0.61 -18.44
C ARG A 393 -12.67 -1.75 -17.95
N ASP A 394 -11.43 -1.79 -18.40
CA ASP A 394 -10.55 -2.92 -18.15
C ASP A 394 -10.20 -2.96 -16.66
N LEU A 395 -9.96 -1.81 -16.01
CA LEU A 395 -9.76 -1.75 -14.56
C LEU A 395 -11.01 -2.21 -13.79
N ALA A 396 -12.19 -1.74 -14.19
CA ALA A 396 -13.45 -2.13 -13.55
C ALA A 396 -13.71 -3.64 -13.65
N ARG A 397 -13.48 -4.21 -14.84
CA ARG A 397 -13.61 -5.65 -15.11
C ARG A 397 -12.61 -6.48 -14.29
N ARG A 398 -11.35 -6.04 -14.24
CA ARG A 398 -10.27 -6.73 -13.51
C ARG A 398 -10.57 -6.80 -12.01
N GLU A 399 -10.99 -5.68 -11.42
CA GLU A 399 -11.22 -5.56 -9.98
C GLU A 399 -12.63 -5.99 -9.54
N HIS A 400 -13.51 -6.32 -10.51
CA HIS A 400 -14.93 -6.62 -10.30
C HIS A 400 -15.67 -5.50 -9.56
N ASN A 401 -15.48 -4.25 -10.01
CA ASN A 401 -16.03 -3.04 -9.39
C ASN A 401 -16.42 -1.97 -10.41
N VAL A 402 -16.70 -0.76 -9.92
CA VAL A 402 -16.92 0.44 -10.75
C VAL A 402 -15.65 1.28 -10.77
N VAL A 403 -15.34 1.87 -11.92
CA VAL A 403 -14.25 2.85 -12.10
C VAL A 403 -14.80 4.14 -12.67
N LEU A 404 -14.44 5.26 -12.04
CA LEU A 404 -14.73 6.61 -12.52
C LEU A 404 -13.42 7.35 -12.80
N LEU A 405 -13.10 7.51 -14.09
CA LEU A 405 -11.98 8.31 -14.55
C LEU A 405 -12.49 9.72 -14.84
N THR A 406 -12.11 10.68 -13.99
CA THR A 406 -12.59 12.07 -14.12
C THR A 406 -11.69 12.96 -14.96
N GLY A 407 -12.28 13.92 -15.67
CA GLY A 407 -11.59 14.86 -16.54
C GLY A 407 -12.49 15.99 -17.05
N VAL A 408 -12.21 16.46 -18.27
CA VAL A 408 -13.18 17.31 -19.02
C VAL A 408 -14.38 16.47 -19.47
N VAL A 409 -14.11 15.21 -19.77
CA VAL A 409 -15.09 14.15 -19.99
C VAL A 409 -14.83 13.09 -18.93
N ASP A 410 -15.87 12.71 -18.22
CA ASP A 410 -15.84 11.68 -17.19
C ASP A 410 -16.18 10.32 -17.80
N TYR A 411 -15.34 9.32 -17.58
CA TYR A 411 -15.56 7.95 -18.04
C TYR A 411 -15.90 7.03 -16.88
N LEU A 412 -17.12 6.50 -16.89
CA LEU A 412 -17.66 5.62 -15.86
C LEU A 412 -17.87 4.21 -16.42
N SER A 413 -17.35 3.18 -15.74
CA SER A 413 -17.53 1.79 -16.16
C SER A 413 -17.68 0.81 -14.99
N ASP A 414 -18.45 -0.26 -15.19
CA ASP A 414 -18.56 -1.43 -14.31
C ASP A 414 -17.94 -2.71 -14.91
N GLY A 415 -17.09 -2.52 -15.93
CA GLY A 415 -16.40 -3.59 -16.65
C GLY A 415 -17.16 -4.11 -17.87
N GLU A 416 -18.47 -3.94 -17.94
CA GLU A 416 -19.30 -4.35 -19.08
C GLU A 416 -19.91 -3.14 -19.81
N ARG A 417 -20.33 -2.13 -19.06
CA ARG A 417 -20.90 -0.88 -19.55
C ARG A 417 -19.87 0.23 -19.43
N VAL A 418 -19.83 1.15 -20.40
CA VAL A 418 -18.99 2.35 -20.35
C VAL A 418 -19.81 3.55 -20.78
N ILE A 419 -19.80 4.59 -19.94
CA ILE A 419 -20.54 5.83 -20.14
C ILE A 419 -19.55 7.00 -20.09
N ALA A 420 -19.65 7.90 -21.06
CA ALA A 420 -18.85 9.12 -21.14
C ALA A 420 -19.76 10.34 -20.91
N VAL A 421 -19.50 11.11 -19.86
CA VAL A 421 -20.31 12.25 -19.42
C VAL A 421 -19.54 13.56 -19.66
N GLU A 422 -20.20 14.54 -20.29
CA GLU A 422 -19.63 15.86 -20.62
C GLU A 422 -20.26 17.01 -19.84
N ASN A 423 -20.98 16.70 -18.77
CA ASN A 423 -21.54 17.72 -17.90
C ASN A 423 -20.43 18.39 -17.06
N GLY A 424 -20.77 19.53 -16.45
CA GLY A 424 -19.91 20.22 -15.49
C GLY A 424 -19.38 21.55 -16.02
N HIS A 425 -18.41 22.12 -15.29
CA HIS A 425 -17.88 23.45 -15.60
C HIS A 425 -16.40 23.58 -15.23
N PRO A 426 -15.57 24.33 -15.99
CA PRO A 426 -14.15 24.54 -15.70
C PRO A 426 -13.82 25.09 -14.30
N TYR A 427 -14.77 25.75 -13.64
CA TYR A 427 -14.60 26.19 -12.25
C TYR A 427 -14.43 25.04 -11.26
N LEU A 428 -14.94 23.84 -11.55
CA LEU A 428 -14.69 22.66 -10.72
C LEU A 428 -13.18 22.37 -10.62
N GLY A 429 -12.43 22.54 -11.71
CA GLY A 429 -10.96 22.39 -11.72
C GLY A 429 -10.19 23.52 -11.05
N GLN A 430 -10.86 24.60 -10.64
CA GLN A 430 -10.25 25.77 -9.98
C GLN A 430 -10.56 25.85 -8.48
N VAL A 431 -11.30 24.88 -7.95
CA VAL A 431 -11.67 24.79 -6.54
C VAL A 431 -11.08 23.52 -5.95
N THR A 432 -10.33 23.66 -4.85
CA THR A 432 -9.75 22.51 -4.15
C THR A 432 -10.85 21.60 -3.59
N GLY A 433 -10.66 20.28 -3.72
CA GLY A 433 -11.56 19.29 -3.14
C GLY A 433 -12.81 18.94 -3.94
N THR A 434 -13.06 19.56 -5.08
CA THR A 434 -14.18 19.20 -5.98
C THR A 434 -14.09 17.76 -6.45
N GLY A 435 -12.89 17.32 -6.85
CA GLY A 435 -12.62 15.92 -7.18
C GLY A 435 -12.90 15.00 -6.00
N CYS A 436 -12.39 15.32 -4.80
CA CYS A 436 -12.59 14.49 -3.61
C CYS A 436 -14.07 14.38 -3.20
N ALA A 437 -14.85 15.45 -3.38
CA ALA A 437 -16.27 15.48 -3.05
C ALA A 437 -17.09 14.48 -3.88
N ILE A 438 -16.71 14.23 -5.14
CA ILE A 438 -17.36 13.20 -5.98
C ILE A 438 -17.22 11.81 -5.33
N GLY A 439 -16.10 11.52 -4.66
CA GLY A 439 -15.92 10.26 -3.93
C GLY A 439 -16.96 10.09 -2.82
N ALA A 440 -17.21 11.16 -2.05
CA ALA A 440 -18.17 11.13 -0.95
C ALA A 440 -19.61 11.02 -1.45
N ILE A 441 -19.95 11.77 -2.50
CA ILE A 441 -21.25 11.70 -3.18
C ILE A 441 -21.48 10.30 -3.72
N SER A 442 -20.51 9.74 -4.42
CA SER A 442 -20.59 8.38 -4.96
C SER A 442 -20.91 7.36 -3.87
N GLY A 443 -20.30 7.49 -2.68
CA GLY A 443 -20.61 6.64 -1.53
C GLY A 443 -22.04 6.78 -1.02
N CYS A 444 -22.57 8.00 -0.97
CA CYS A 444 -23.96 8.25 -0.60
C CYS A 444 -24.92 7.55 -1.59
N PHE A 445 -24.66 7.69 -2.88
CA PHE A 445 -25.47 7.07 -3.92
C PHE A 445 -25.35 5.55 -3.97
N LEU A 446 -24.16 4.99 -3.78
CA LEU A 446 -23.95 3.54 -3.67
C LEU A 446 -24.69 2.94 -2.47
N THR A 447 -24.79 3.70 -1.37
CA THR A 447 -25.57 3.32 -0.19
C THR A 447 -27.07 3.30 -0.53
N ALA A 448 -27.56 4.34 -1.19
CA ALA A 448 -28.97 4.45 -1.54
C ALA A 448 -29.41 3.46 -2.63
N HIS A 449 -28.55 3.17 -3.62
CA HIS A 449 -28.88 2.33 -4.78
C HIS A 449 -27.82 1.26 -5.05
N ARG A 450 -27.71 0.30 -4.13
CA ARG A 450 -26.71 -0.77 -4.24
C ARG A 450 -26.93 -1.72 -5.43
N SER A 451 -28.16 -1.91 -5.88
CA SER A 451 -28.54 -2.87 -6.94
C SER A 451 -27.95 -2.60 -8.32
N ASP A 452 -27.48 -1.38 -8.56
CA ASP A 452 -26.80 -1.00 -9.81
C ASP A 452 -25.75 0.06 -9.50
N LYS A 453 -24.52 -0.41 -9.22
CA LYS A 453 -23.41 0.45 -8.78
C LYS A 453 -23.08 1.54 -9.81
N LEU A 454 -23.14 1.21 -11.11
CA LEU A 454 -22.89 2.17 -12.18
C LEU A 454 -23.96 3.27 -12.19
N LEU A 455 -25.24 2.90 -12.17
CA LEU A 455 -26.33 3.88 -12.15
C LEU A 455 -26.29 4.75 -10.89
N ALA A 456 -25.92 4.19 -9.74
CA ALA A 456 -25.75 4.94 -8.50
C ALA A 456 -24.69 6.04 -8.67
N VAL A 457 -23.49 5.68 -9.13
CA VAL A 457 -22.39 6.64 -9.35
C VAL A 457 -22.76 7.66 -10.43
N LEU A 458 -23.38 7.21 -11.54
CA LEU A 458 -23.86 8.08 -12.62
C LEU A 458 -24.84 9.14 -12.12
N SER A 459 -25.78 8.75 -11.27
CA SER A 459 -26.78 9.68 -10.70
C SER A 459 -26.13 10.75 -9.82
N GLY A 460 -25.11 10.35 -9.04
CA GLY A 460 -24.34 11.26 -8.21
C GLY A 460 -23.52 12.28 -9.01
N ILE A 461 -22.82 11.83 -10.06
CA ILE A 461 -22.03 12.74 -10.92
C ILE A 461 -22.95 13.70 -11.69
N LEU A 462 -24.08 13.23 -12.23
CA LEU A 462 -25.01 14.09 -12.97
C LEU A 462 -25.61 15.17 -12.07
N MET A 463 -26.04 14.82 -10.85
CA MET A 463 -26.50 15.81 -9.86
C MET A 463 -25.41 16.85 -9.58
N TYR A 464 -24.17 16.41 -9.38
CA TYR A 464 -23.03 17.27 -9.06
C TYR A 464 -22.67 18.22 -10.19
N GLU A 465 -22.56 17.70 -11.40
CA GLU A 465 -22.12 18.46 -12.57
C GLU A 465 -23.19 19.41 -13.10
N ILE A 466 -24.46 19.01 -13.07
CA ILE A 466 -25.58 19.90 -13.42
C ILE A 466 -25.69 21.06 -12.42
N ALA A 467 -25.48 20.82 -11.12
CA ALA A 467 -25.40 21.90 -10.13
C ALA A 467 -24.25 22.87 -10.42
N ALA A 468 -23.10 22.36 -10.86
CA ALA A 468 -21.95 23.18 -11.25
C ALA A 468 -22.26 24.06 -12.47
N GLU A 469 -22.93 23.51 -13.49
CA GLU A 469 -23.41 24.29 -14.64
C GLU A 469 -24.38 25.39 -14.22
N ASN A 470 -25.37 25.07 -13.38
CA ASN A 470 -26.35 26.04 -12.90
C ASN A 470 -25.70 27.17 -12.11
N ALA A 471 -24.72 26.84 -11.26
CA ALA A 471 -24.01 27.82 -10.45
C ALA A 471 -23.16 28.75 -11.33
N ALA A 472 -22.45 28.20 -12.31
CA ALA A 472 -21.65 28.98 -13.24
C ALA A 472 -22.50 29.90 -14.14
N ALA A 473 -23.75 29.54 -14.41
CA ALA A 473 -24.66 30.34 -15.21
C ALA A 473 -25.24 31.57 -14.47
N LYS A 474 -25.03 31.71 -13.15
CA LYS A 474 -25.53 32.86 -12.39
C LYS A 474 -24.70 34.11 -12.70
N GLU A 475 -25.36 35.22 -13.01
CA GLU A 475 -24.71 36.49 -13.38
C GLU A 475 -23.73 37.02 -12.31
N TYR A 476 -24.00 36.75 -11.02
CA TYR A 476 -23.15 37.19 -9.92
C TYR A 476 -21.94 36.28 -9.64
N VAL A 477 -21.82 35.14 -10.32
CA VAL A 477 -20.64 34.28 -10.22
C VAL A 477 -19.54 34.82 -11.15
N ARG A 478 -18.50 35.38 -10.54
CA ARG A 478 -17.39 36.07 -11.23
C ARG A 478 -16.08 35.28 -11.21
N GLY A 479 -16.08 34.09 -10.62
CA GLY A 479 -14.89 33.26 -10.44
C GLY A 479 -15.06 32.22 -9.33
N PRO A 480 -14.02 31.42 -9.05
CA PRO A 480 -14.07 30.30 -8.11
C PRO A 480 -14.52 30.69 -6.69
N GLY A 481 -14.15 31.88 -6.21
CA GLY A 481 -14.57 32.36 -4.89
C GLY A 481 -16.09 32.55 -4.74
N SER A 482 -16.75 33.14 -5.74
CA SER A 482 -18.21 33.29 -5.79
C SER A 482 -18.93 32.03 -6.26
N PHE A 483 -18.23 31.13 -6.94
CA PHE A 483 -18.77 29.88 -7.46
C PHE A 483 -19.06 28.89 -6.33
N VAL A 484 -18.14 28.68 -5.39
CA VAL A 484 -18.29 27.71 -4.29
C VAL A 484 -19.61 27.84 -3.51
N PRO A 485 -19.98 29.01 -2.96
CA PRO A 485 -21.24 29.13 -2.22
C PRO A 485 -22.45 28.87 -3.12
N THR A 486 -22.45 29.44 -4.32
CA THR A 486 -23.53 29.23 -5.31
C THR A 486 -23.67 27.77 -5.73
N PHE A 487 -22.55 27.06 -5.83
CA PHE A 487 -22.52 25.65 -6.16
C PHE A 487 -23.15 24.78 -5.07
N LEU A 488 -22.86 25.07 -3.80
CA LEU A 488 -23.52 24.41 -2.67
C LEU A 488 -25.02 24.71 -2.65
N ASP A 489 -25.43 25.95 -2.94
CA ASP A 489 -26.84 26.34 -3.03
C ASP A 489 -27.56 25.60 -4.16
N GLU A 490 -26.93 25.40 -5.31
CA GLU A 490 -27.49 24.65 -6.44
C GLU A 490 -27.59 23.15 -6.15
N LEU A 491 -26.63 22.55 -5.44
CA LEU A 491 -26.77 21.17 -4.93
C LEU A 491 -27.99 21.05 -4.00
N TYR A 492 -28.16 22.01 -3.08
CA TYR A 492 -29.31 22.07 -2.19
C TYR A 492 -30.63 22.30 -2.94
N ALA A 493 -30.63 23.11 -4.00
CA ALA A 493 -31.80 23.33 -4.84
C ALA A 493 -32.23 22.04 -5.55
N ILE A 494 -31.29 21.28 -6.13
CA ILE A 494 -31.58 19.98 -6.74
C ILE A 494 -32.11 18.99 -5.70
N ARG A 495 -31.47 18.89 -4.53
CA ARG A 495 -31.98 18.08 -3.40
C ARG A 495 -33.43 18.46 -3.07
N SER A 496 -33.72 19.76 -2.95
CA SER A 496 -35.04 20.28 -2.59
C SER A 496 -36.10 19.98 -3.64
N ALA A 497 -35.74 20.01 -4.92
CA ALA A 497 -36.59 19.62 -6.03
C ALA A 497 -36.87 18.11 -6.01
N ALA A 498 -35.82 17.28 -5.89
CA ALA A 498 -35.94 15.83 -5.81
C ALA A 498 -36.83 15.38 -4.64
N ALA A 499 -36.71 16.00 -3.46
CA ALA A 499 -37.56 15.74 -2.30
C ALA A 499 -39.05 16.05 -2.56
N LYS A 500 -39.36 16.93 -3.51
CA LYS A 500 -40.73 17.27 -3.94
C LYS A 500 -41.16 16.50 -5.19
N SER A 501 -40.39 15.50 -5.61
CA SER A 501 -40.62 14.76 -6.86
C SER A 501 -40.62 15.66 -8.10
N ASP A 502 -39.87 16.76 -8.05
CA ASP A 502 -39.66 17.67 -9.18
C ASP A 502 -38.36 17.31 -9.90
N ASP A 503 -38.50 16.73 -11.10
CA ASP A 503 -37.38 16.27 -11.93
C ASP A 503 -36.96 17.33 -12.97
N SER A 504 -37.47 18.57 -12.87
CA SER A 504 -37.17 19.68 -13.80
C SER A 504 -35.68 20.06 -13.86
N TRP A 505 -34.92 19.77 -12.80
CA TRP A 505 -33.48 19.98 -12.75
C TRP A 505 -32.71 19.09 -13.74
N PHE A 506 -33.30 17.97 -14.19
CA PHE A 506 -32.63 16.94 -14.98
C PHE A 506 -33.05 16.88 -16.45
N ASN A 507 -34.31 17.20 -16.75
CA ASN A 507 -34.89 17.01 -18.09
C ASN A 507 -34.07 17.69 -19.20
N GLY A 508 -33.51 16.87 -20.10
CA GLY A 508 -32.69 17.34 -21.23
C GLY A 508 -31.33 17.94 -20.85
N ARG A 509 -30.85 17.71 -19.61
CA ARG A 509 -29.61 18.30 -19.08
C ARG A 509 -28.39 17.38 -19.18
N ALA A 510 -28.59 16.06 -19.20
CA ALA A 510 -27.49 15.11 -19.29
C ALA A 510 -26.83 15.13 -20.68
N LYS A 511 -25.49 15.20 -20.72
CA LYS A 511 -24.66 15.28 -21.94
C LYS A 511 -23.77 14.05 -22.02
N PHE A 512 -23.95 13.23 -23.06
CA PHE A 512 -23.11 12.06 -23.33
C PHE A 512 -22.40 12.20 -24.66
N LEU A 513 -21.12 11.83 -24.69
CA LEU A 513 -20.46 11.46 -25.93
C LEU A 513 -21.04 10.13 -26.40
N PHE A 514 -21.40 10.05 -27.69
CA PHE A 514 -21.95 8.89 -28.38
C PHE A 514 -21.61 7.58 -27.69
N SER A 515 -22.64 6.84 -27.28
CA SER A 515 -22.49 5.63 -26.46
C SER A 515 -21.36 4.76 -26.98
N ALA A 516 -20.32 4.58 -26.16
CA ALA A 516 -19.20 3.69 -26.46
C ALA A 516 -19.65 2.22 -26.68
N PHE A 517 -20.94 1.90 -26.50
CA PHE A 517 -21.57 0.65 -26.92
C PHE A 517 -21.44 0.35 -28.43
N SER A 518 -21.29 1.36 -29.30
CA SER A 518 -21.19 1.16 -30.75
C SER A 518 -19.76 0.95 -31.27
N LEU A 519 -18.74 1.08 -30.43
CA LEU A 519 -17.39 0.68 -30.81
C LEU A 519 -17.39 -0.85 -30.78
N GLY A 520 -17.51 -1.51 -31.93
CA GLY A 520 -17.52 -2.97 -32.04
C GLY A 520 -16.28 -3.59 -31.40
N PHE A 521 -16.35 -3.83 -30.09
CA PHE A 521 -15.30 -4.46 -29.31
C PHE A 521 -15.38 -5.96 -29.58
N PRO A 522 -14.35 -6.58 -30.18
CA PRO A 522 -14.36 -8.02 -30.35
C PRO A 522 -14.38 -8.69 -28.97
N ALA A 523 -15.21 -9.71 -28.83
CA ALA A 523 -15.10 -10.65 -27.73
C ALA A 523 -13.75 -11.38 -27.86
N SER A 524 -12.83 -11.11 -26.94
CA SER A 524 -11.54 -11.81 -26.73
C SER A 524 -10.52 -11.74 -27.88
N PRO A 525 -9.24 -11.37 -27.64
CA PRO A 525 -8.18 -11.59 -28.62
C PRO A 525 -7.66 -13.01 -28.50
N THR A 526 -8.05 -13.90 -29.42
CA THR A 526 -7.24 -15.07 -29.75
C THR A 526 -5.90 -14.60 -30.30
N LEU A 527 -4.80 -15.00 -29.66
CA LEU A 527 -3.44 -14.67 -30.08
C LEU A 527 -3.19 -15.06 -31.55
N SER A 528 -2.83 -14.09 -32.37
CA SER A 528 -2.09 -14.35 -33.61
C SER A 528 -0.80 -13.53 -33.64
N ARG A 529 0.31 -14.26 -33.81
CA ARG A 529 1.73 -13.87 -33.82
C ARG A 529 2.08 -12.61 -34.65
N PRO A 530 3.24 -11.95 -34.36
CA PRO A 530 3.67 -10.78 -35.10
C PRO A 530 4.31 -11.14 -36.44
N ILE A 531 3.94 -10.41 -37.49
CA ILE A 531 4.65 -10.39 -38.78
C ILE A 531 5.46 -9.09 -38.86
N SER A 532 6.67 -9.23 -39.37
CA SER A 532 7.71 -8.21 -39.45
C SER A 532 7.58 -7.26 -40.65
N SER A 533 8.28 -6.14 -40.52
CA SER A 533 9.00 -5.38 -41.56
C SER A 533 8.27 -4.30 -42.40
N SER A 534 8.64 -3.05 -42.07
CA SER A 534 9.28 -2.06 -42.96
C SER A 534 8.48 -1.23 -43.98
N ARG A 535 8.92 0.05 -44.08
CA ARG A 535 8.67 1.11 -45.09
C ARG A 535 7.32 1.86 -44.94
N GLN A 536 7.20 3.19 -45.06
CA GLN A 536 8.09 4.26 -45.52
C GLN A 536 7.43 5.64 -45.26
N ARG A 537 8.28 6.66 -45.00
CA ARG A 537 8.20 8.09 -45.41
C ARG A 537 7.27 9.04 -44.61
N SER A 538 7.81 10.01 -43.86
CA SER A 538 8.40 11.30 -44.27
C SER A 538 7.37 12.35 -44.70
N ILE A 539 7.04 13.30 -43.81
CA ILE A 539 6.85 14.73 -44.17
C ILE A 539 7.41 15.59 -43.01
N PHE A 540 8.40 16.41 -43.37
CA PHE A 540 9.00 17.48 -42.57
C PHE A 540 8.13 18.74 -42.63
N LEU A 541 8.08 19.51 -41.54
CA LEU A 541 7.90 20.97 -41.59
C LEU A 541 8.71 21.63 -40.46
N HIS A 542 9.61 22.52 -40.88
CA HIS A 542 10.55 23.31 -40.08
C HIS A 542 9.87 24.39 -39.23
N LEU A 543 10.33 24.57 -37.99
CA LEU A 543 10.37 25.87 -37.29
C LEU A 543 11.67 25.98 -36.47
N SER A 544 12.24 27.19 -36.44
CA SER A 544 13.64 27.52 -36.08
C SER A 544 13.94 27.66 -34.58
N PRO A 545 15.23 27.54 -34.16
CA PRO A 545 15.63 27.48 -32.75
C PRO A 545 15.97 28.86 -32.16
N THR A 546 14.98 29.75 -32.00
CA THR A 546 15.22 31.07 -31.35
C THR A 546 14.10 31.58 -30.41
N ALA A 547 13.07 30.79 -30.11
CA ALA A 547 11.92 31.24 -29.29
C ALA A 547 11.89 30.72 -27.83
N VAL A 548 12.92 30.01 -27.37
CA VAL A 548 12.95 29.43 -26.00
C VAL A 548 13.69 30.32 -24.97
N MET A 549 14.35 31.39 -25.39
CA MET A 549 15.18 32.24 -24.51
C MET A 549 14.56 33.58 -24.08
N ALA A 550 13.27 33.84 -24.35
CA ALA A 550 12.62 35.12 -24.03
C ALA A 550 11.61 35.07 -22.87
N ALA A 551 11.46 33.94 -22.18
CA ALA A 551 10.42 33.74 -21.16
C ALA A 551 10.90 33.86 -19.69
N LEU A 552 12.09 34.39 -19.41
CA LEU A 552 12.69 34.34 -18.06
C LEU A 552 13.09 35.68 -17.42
N SER A 553 12.57 36.84 -17.86
CA SER A 553 13.04 38.13 -17.34
C SER A 553 11.99 39.17 -16.92
N ARG A 554 10.78 38.78 -16.46
CA ARG A 554 9.77 39.80 -16.09
C ARG A 554 8.86 39.60 -14.88
N ALA A 555 9.17 38.71 -13.94
CA ALA A 555 8.41 38.60 -12.69
C ALA A 555 9.31 38.68 -11.44
N ALA A 556 10.00 39.82 -11.28
CA ALA A 556 10.66 40.19 -10.04
C ALA A 556 10.07 41.51 -9.55
N ARG A 557 9.19 41.46 -8.54
CA ARG A 557 9.06 42.43 -7.45
C ARG A 557 7.93 42.01 -6.49
N ILE A 558 8.19 42.27 -5.21
CA ILE A 558 7.37 42.01 -4.00
C ILE A 558 7.52 40.58 -3.43
N ARG A 559 8.63 40.32 -2.72
CA ARG A 559 8.68 39.35 -1.61
C ARG A 559 9.60 39.83 -0.49
N ASN A 560 9.09 39.64 0.72
CA ASN A 560 9.67 40.00 2.02
C ASN A 560 10.96 39.19 2.29
N PRO A 561 12.10 39.79 2.72
CA PRO A 561 13.41 39.10 2.68
C PRO A 561 13.69 38.09 3.79
N ALA A 562 12.83 37.93 4.80
CA ALA A 562 13.19 37.18 6.02
C ALA A 562 12.88 35.66 5.99
N LEU A 563 12.21 35.13 4.96
CA LEU A 563 11.74 33.73 4.93
C LEU A 563 12.36 32.86 3.80
N LEU A 564 13.30 33.40 3.02
CA LEU A 564 13.84 32.74 1.82
C LEU A 564 15.24 32.12 1.99
N SER A 565 15.90 32.22 3.14
CA SER A 565 17.28 31.72 3.28
C SER A 565 17.41 30.20 3.53
N VAL A 566 16.32 29.47 3.78
CA VAL A 566 16.39 28.02 4.08
C VAL A 566 16.00 27.13 2.89
N ALA A 567 15.32 27.67 1.87
CA ALA A 567 14.66 26.86 0.85
C ALA A 567 15.40 26.74 -0.50
N SER A 568 16.67 27.14 -0.60
CA SER A 568 17.41 27.16 -1.88
C SER A 568 18.75 26.41 -1.88
N GLN A 569 18.94 25.38 -1.05
CA GLN A 569 20.10 24.49 -1.17
C GLN A 569 19.72 23.27 -2.00
N SER A 570 20.28 23.18 -3.21
CA SER A 570 20.43 21.93 -3.97
C SER A 570 21.08 20.84 -3.10
N PRO A 571 20.88 19.54 -3.38
CA PRO A 571 21.62 18.47 -2.70
C PRO A 571 23.07 18.48 -3.19
N THR A 572 23.85 19.44 -2.71
CA THR A 572 25.29 19.54 -2.92
C THR A 572 25.99 18.83 -1.77
N LYS A 573 26.95 17.96 -2.13
CA LYS A 573 27.93 17.27 -1.27
C LYS A 573 28.16 17.94 0.09
N LEU A 574 28.08 17.17 1.17
CA LEU A 574 28.51 17.59 2.50
C LEU A 574 29.97 18.11 2.43
N PRO A 575 30.28 19.31 2.98
CA PRO A 575 31.66 19.79 3.09
C PRO A 575 32.50 18.87 4.00
N GLN A 576 33.81 18.80 3.77
CA GLN A 576 34.76 17.93 4.51
C GLN A 576 35.04 18.35 5.96
N THR A 577 34.23 19.22 6.58
CA THR A 577 34.51 19.82 7.90
C THR A 577 33.32 19.73 8.84
N ASN A 578 32.77 18.53 9.03
CA ASN A 578 31.60 18.30 9.87
C ASN A 578 32.05 17.98 11.30
N PRO A 579 31.46 18.55 12.37
CA PRO A 579 31.77 18.10 13.72
C PRO A 579 30.92 16.90 14.19
N ASP A 580 31.58 15.86 14.69
CA ASP A 580 30.98 14.80 15.51
C ASP A 580 30.88 15.27 16.97
N SER A 581 29.72 15.10 17.61
CA SER A 581 29.48 15.53 18.98
C SER A 581 29.04 14.38 19.87
N ILE A 582 29.82 14.10 20.92
CA ILE A 582 29.55 13.09 21.93
C ILE A 582 28.91 13.74 23.16
N CYS A 583 27.65 13.40 23.41
CA CYS A 583 26.85 13.95 24.50
C CYS A 583 26.76 12.96 25.67
N ASP A 584 27.52 13.24 26.73
CA ASP A 584 27.31 12.77 28.11
C ASP A 584 27.36 11.23 28.33
N ILE A 585 28.07 10.46 27.49
CA ILE A 585 28.21 8.99 27.64
C ILE A 585 29.18 8.63 28.78
N GLN A 586 28.73 8.71 30.04
CA GLN A 586 29.56 8.54 31.25
C GLN A 586 29.32 7.22 32.01
N GLU A 587 30.30 6.83 32.83
CA GLU A 587 30.31 5.57 33.59
C GLU A 587 29.08 5.32 34.47
N LYS A 588 28.49 6.36 35.09
CA LYS A 588 27.32 6.17 35.97
C LYS A 588 25.99 6.04 35.24
N PHE A 589 25.96 6.16 33.92
CA PHE A 589 24.74 6.00 33.10
C PHE A 589 24.61 4.63 32.44
N ARG A 590 25.25 3.59 32.99
CA ARG A 590 25.14 2.21 32.46
C ARG A 590 23.72 1.62 32.49
N ALA A 591 22.77 2.28 33.17
CA ALA A 591 21.35 1.93 33.18
C ALA A 591 20.56 2.41 31.94
N ILE A 592 21.19 3.15 31.02
CA ILE A 592 20.57 3.55 29.75
C ILE A 592 20.12 2.31 28.97
N HIS A 593 18.93 2.36 28.38
CA HIS A 593 18.38 1.24 27.64
C HIS A 593 19.34 0.85 26.50
N GLU A 594 19.77 -0.41 26.53
CA GLU A 594 20.62 -1.02 25.50
C GLU A 594 21.97 -0.29 25.30
N TYR A 595 22.52 0.21 26.42
CA TYR A 595 23.77 0.97 26.47
C TYR A 595 24.96 0.34 25.72
N PRO A 596 25.23 -0.99 25.77
CA PRO A 596 26.34 -1.57 25.02
C PRO A 596 26.22 -1.36 23.50
N LYS A 597 24.99 -1.38 22.96
CA LYS A 597 24.74 -1.15 21.53
C LYS A 597 25.04 0.31 21.16
N LEU A 598 24.67 1.27 22.02
CA LEU A 598 24.99 2.69 21.84
C LEU A 598 26.49 2.95 21.89
N ILE A 599 27.21 2.32 22.81
CA ILE A 599 28.68 2.41 22.89
C ILE A 599 29.31 1.93 21.58
N LYS A 600 28.83 0.81 21.01
CA LYS A 600 29.35 0.29 19.75
C LYS A 600 29.12 1.22 18.56
N THR A 601 27.94 1.83 18.46
CA THR A 601 27.70 2.85 17.44
C THR A 601 28.61 4.07 17.63
N THR A 602 28.80 4.52 18.88
CA THR A 602 29.68 5.66 19.19
C THR A 602 31.15 5.36 18.87
N GLU A 603 31.62 4.16 19.22
CA GLU A 603 32.96 3.68 18.86
C GLU A 603 33.17 3.67 17.34
N LYS A 604 32.17 3.21 16.58
CA LYS A 604 32.19 3.26 15.12
C LYS A 604 32.34 4.69 14.60
N MET A 605 31.56 5.63 15.12
CA MET A 605 31.62 7.04 14.70
C MET A 605 32.98 7.67 15.01
N LEU A 606 33.54 7.44 16.20
CA LEU A 606 34.88 7.92 16.57
C LEU A 606 36.00 7.40 15.64
N ARG A 607 35.97 6.10 15.33
CA ARG A 607 36.94 5.48 14.40
C ARG A 607 36.81 6.05 12.99
N ALA A 608 35.57 6.31 12.56
CA ALA A 608 35.30 6.96 11.28
C ALA A 608 35.76 8.43 11.27
N ALA A 609 35.51 9.17 12.35
CA ALA A 609 35.90 10.56 12.52
C ALA A 609 37.41 10.75 12.36
N ASN A 610 38.21 9.86 12.97
CA ASN A 610 39.66 9.88 12.78
C ASN A 610 40.05 9.64 11.30
N SER A 611 39.39 8.70 10.62
CA SER A 611 39.65 8.39 9.20
C SER A 611 39.22 9.51 8.24
N LEU A 612 38.22 10.30 8.64
CA LEU A 612 37.66 11.41 7.88
C LEU A 612 38.24 12.77 8.30
N ALA A 613 39.21 12.80 9.23
CA ALA A 613 39.76 14.01 9.85
C ALA A 613 38.67 14.95 10.42
N MET A 614 37.59 14.34 10.92
CA MET A 614 36.37 15.01 11.34
C MET A 614 36.52 15.55 12.78
N PRO A 615 36.31 16.85 13.05
CA PRO A 615 36.34 17.40 14.40
C PRO A 615 35.41 16.67 15.37
N VAL A 616 35.89 16.30 16.56
CA VAL A 616 35.07 15.66 17.60
C VAL A 616 35.01 16.52 18.86
N TYR A 617 33.81 16.73 19.39
CA TYR A 617 33.55 17.50 20.60
C TYR A 617 32.86 16.61 21.64
N ILE A 618 33.39 16.59 22.86
CA ILE A 618 32.92 15.71 23.93
C ILE A 618 32.43 16.56 25.08
N THR A 619 31.29 16.18 25.66
CA THR A 619 30.86 16.72 26.95
C THR A 619 30.61 15.64 27.98
N THR A 620 30.82 16.00 29.25
CA THR A 620 30.32 15.25 30.40
C THR A 620 29.39 16.12 31.23
N GLN A 621 28.38 15.53 31.86
CA GLN A 621 27.54 16.19 32.84
C GLN A 621 28.12 15.97 34.24
N SER A 622 28.54 17.04 34.93
CA SER A 622 28.99 17.02 36.33
C SER A 622 29.94 15.84 36.65
N ARG A 623 31.09 15.76 35.98
CA ARG A 623 32.05 14.64 35.99
C ARG A 623 32.41 14.16 37.38
N ALA A 624 32.58 15.08 38.33
CA ALA A 624 32.86 14.74 39.74
C ALA A 624 31.76 13.87 40.39
N LYS A 625 30.51 14.02 39.95
CA LYS A 625 29.35 13.25 40.45
C LYS A 625 29.03 12.04 39.59
N LEU A 626 29.10 12.18 38.26
CA LEU A 626 28.58 11.19 37.29
C LEU A 626 29.67 10.35 36.59
N GLY A 627 30.94 10.59 36.90
CA GLY A 627 32.07 9.85 36.35
C GLY A 627 32.59 10.44 35.04
N ALA A 628 33.70 9.90 34.54
CA ALA A 628 34.25 10.27 33.22
C ALA A 628 33.47 9.59 32.09
N THR A 629 33.77 9.96 30.84
CA THR A 629 33.33 9.23 29.64
C THR A 629 33.75 7.76 29.75
N VAL A 630 32.87 6.85 29.32
CA VAL A 630 33.05 5.39 29.51
C VAL A 630 34.41 4.88 28.99
N ALA A 631 35.00 3.94 29.73
CA ALA A 631 36.32 3.37 29.45
C ALA A 631 36.43 2.77 28.05
N GLU A 632 35.34 2.21 27.52
CA GLU A 632 35.25 1.61 26.19
C GLU A 632 35.55 2.61 25.05
N LEU A 633 35.27 3.90 25.26
CA LEU A 633 35.51 4.93 24.24
C LEU A 633 36.88 5.61 24.38
N GLN A 634 37.50 5.56 25.57
CA GLN A 634 38.76 6.25 25.89
C GLN A 634 39.91 6.03 24.88
N PRO A 635 40.12 4.82 24.30
CA PRO A 635 41.17 4.62 23.30
C PRO A 635 41.01 5.48 22.04
N HIS A 636 39.79 5.95 21.77
CA HIS A 636 39.44 6.71 20.56
C HIS A 636 39.23 8.20 20.84
N LEU A 637 39.44 8.66 22.08
CA LEU A 637 39.32 10.08 22.49
C LEU A 637 40.68 10.78 22.50
N GLN A 638 41.64 10.30 21.72
CA GLN A 638 42.98 10.86 21.61
C GLN A 638 43.30 11.18 20.15
N GLY A 639 43.85 12.37 19.89
CA GLY A 639 44.30 12.77 18.56
C GLY A 639 43.92 14.20 18.16
N ALA A 640 44.46 14.68 17.04
CA ALA A 640 44.26 16.06 16.57
C ALA A 640 42.83 16.38 16.13
N HIS A 641 42.00 15.35 15.90
CA HIS A 641 40.59 15.48 15.53
C HIS A 641 39.70 15.76 16.75
N ILE A 642 40.12 15.40 17.97
CA ILE A 642 39.41 15.77 19.21
C ILE A 642 39.67 17.25 19.52
N LYS A 643 38.61 18.06 19.54
CA LYS A 643 38.69 19.52 19.71
C LYS A 643 38.35 19.98 21.11
N ALA A 644 37.51 19.25 21.83
CA ALA A 644 37.10 19.61 23.18
C ALA A 644 36.66 18.41 24.00
N ASP A 645 36.92 18.47 25.31
CA ASP A 645 36.31 17.60 26.34
C ASP A 645 35.89 18.48 27.52
N ILE A 646 34.62 18.88 27.54
CA ILE A 646 34.07 19.91 28.42
C ILE A 646 33.16 19.29 29.48
N ASP A 647 33.44 19.55 30.76
CA ASP A 647 32.50 19.19 31.83
C ASP A 647 31.47 20.31 32.05
N LYS A 648 30.19 19.96 32.07
CA LYS A 648 29.09 20.94 32.14
C LYS A 648 28.04 20.58 33.20
N THR A 649 27.31 21.59 33.62
CA THR A 649 26.08 21.45 34.41
C THR A 649 24.82 21.74 33.60
N ARG A 650 24.96 22.39 32.44
CA ARG A 650 23.88 22.62 31.48
C ARG A 650 23.54 21.32 30.74
N PHE A 651 22.26 21.04 30.50
CA PHE A 651 21.87 19.83 29.77
C PHE A 651 22.32 19.87 28.29
N SER A 652 22.19 21.02 27.62
CA SER A 652 22.73 21.24 26.27
C SER A 652 24.26 21.27 26.24
N MET A 653 24.87 20.67 25.20
CA MET A 653 26.32 20.77 24.93
C MET A 653 26.75 22.19 24.55
N VAL A 654 25.82 23.08 24.16
CA VAL A 654 26.10 24.46 23.75
C VAL A 654 26.34 25.34 24.97
N THR A 655 27.46 25.13 25.65
CA THR A 655 28.00 26.01 26.70
C THR A 655 28.70 27.22 26.07
N PRO A 656 28.97 28.30 26.82
CA PRO A 656 29.76 29.42 26.30
C PRO A 656 31.14 29.01 25.77
N GLU A 657 31.77 28.02 26.41
CA GLU A 657 33.05 27.45 25.97
C GLU A 657 32.91 26.69 24.65
N MET A 658 31.85 25.87 24.51
CA MET A 658 31.57 25.17 23.26
C MET A 658 31.21 26.14 22.14
N GLU A 659 30.43 27.18 22.44
CA GLU A 659 30.03 28.21 21.47
C GLU A 659 31.25 28.97 20.91
N ALA A 660 32.25 29.25 21.74
CA ALA A 660 33.52 29.83 21.29
C ALA A 660 34.30 28.89 20.34
N LEU A 661 34.17 27.57 20.51
CA LEU A 661 34.82 26.58 19.66
C LEU A 661 34.04 26.25 18.37
N LEU A 662 32.74 26.48 18.37
CA LEU A 662 31.86 26.33 17.20
C LEU A 662 31.81 27.62 16.35
N ALA A 663 32.28 28.75 16.87
CA ALA A 663 32.39 30.00 16.13
C ALA A 663 33.47 29.92 15.04
N ALA A 664 33.06 29.91 13.78
CA ALA A 664 33.97 29.97 12.62
C ALA A 664 34.77 31.30 12.62
N PRO A 665 35.99 31.33 12.03
CA PRO A 665 36.74 32.58 11.86
C PRO A 665 35.90 33.61 11.10
N ALA A 666 36.08 34.90 11.44
CA ALA A 666 35.20 36.05 11.18
C ALA A 666 34.74 36.33 9.72
N ASN A 667 35.08 35.48 8.74
CA ASN A 667 34.72 35.60 7.33
C ASN A 667 33.86 34.45 6.77
N ALA A 668 33.35 33.52 7.58
CA ALA A 668 32.47 32.44 7.12
C ALA A 668 31.07 32.55 7.74
N ALA A 669 30.12 33.12 6.98
CA ALA A 669 28.69 33.04 7.28
C ALA A 669 28.12 31.66 6.89
N GLY A 670 28.60 30.59 7.54
CA GLY A 670 28.23 29.21 7.21
C GLY A 670 27.58 28.48 8.39
N SER A 671 26.38 27.94 8.16
CA SER A 671 25.80 26.86 8.98
C SER A 671 26.78 25.67 9.05
N LEU A 672 26.99 25.09 10.23
CA LEU A 672 27.70 23.82 10.40
C LEU A 672 26.73 22.64 10.21
N ASP A 673 27.26 21.50 9.77
CA ASP A 673 26.58 20.20 9.77
C ASP A 673 27.05 19.40 11.00
N VAL A 674 26.21 19.26 12.02
CA VAL A 674 26.57 18.66 13.32
C VAL A 674 25.97 17.27 13.46
N ILE A 675 26.78 16.27 13.79
CA ILE A 675 26.33 14.90 14.04
C ILE A 675 26.30 14.64 15.55
N ILE A 676 25.18 14.13 16.07
CA ILE A 676 24.98 13.89 17.50
C ILE A 676 24.84 12.40 17.80
N VAL A 677 25.66 11.94 18.74
CA VAL A 677 25.55 10.66 19.47
C VAL A 677 25.56 10.94 20.97
N GLY A 678 24.83 10.15 21.75
CA GLY A 678 24.77 10.38 23.19
C GLY A 678 23.56 9.84 23.90
N ILE A 679 23.50 10.11 25.20
CA ILE A 679 22.45 9.56 26.07
C ILE A 679 21.45 10.62 26.52
N GLU A 680 20.35 10.13 27.09
CA GLU A 680 19.16 10.90 27.41
C GLU A 680 18.65 11.67 26.20
N THR A 681 18.21 10.90 25.19
CA THR A 681 17.61 11.40 23.95
C THR A 681 16.60 12.53 24.22
N HIS A 682 15.76 12.38 25.24
CA HIS A 682 14.71 13.33 25.62
C HIS A 682 15.20 14.56 26.42
N ILE A 683 16.45 14.57 26.91
CA ILE A 683 17.01 15.65 27.73
C ILE A 683 18.22 16.30 27.04
N CYS A 684 19.41 15.72 27.17
CA CYS A 684 20.67 16.37 26.77
C CYS A 684 20.80 16.42 25.24
N VAL A 685 20.49 15.32 24.55
CA VAL A 685 20.45 15.28 23.08
C VAL A 685 19.40 16.27 22.58
N THR A 686 18.18 16.23 23.11
CA THR A 686 17.10 17.12 22.67
C THR A 686 17.47 18.60 22.84
N GLN A 687 17.93 19.01 24.02
CA GLN A 687 18.29 20.41 24.27
C GLN A 687 19.47 20.86 23.41
N THR A 688 20.46 19.98 23.19
CA THR A 688 21.59 20.28 22.31
C THR A 688 21.15 20.48 20.87
N THR A 689 20.32 19.56 20.34
CA THR A 689 19.80 19.65 18.98
C THR A 689 18.99 20.93 18.76
N LEU A 690 18.09 21.28 19.69
CA LEU A 690 17.29 22.49 19.59
C LEU A 690 18.13 23.77 19.66
N ASP A 691 19.14 23.81 20.54
CA ASP A 691 20.04 24.97 20.66
C ASP A 691 20.88 25.18 19.38
N LEU A 692 21.32 24.10 18.73
CA LEU A 692 22.07 24.16 17.47
C LEU A 692 21.18 24.56 16.29
N LEU A 693 19.96 24.01 16.19
CA LEU A 693 18.98 24.40 15.17
C LEU A 693 18.59 25.88 15.29
N ALA A 694 18.38 26.38 16.52
CA ALA A 694 18.05 27.78 16.78
C ALA A 694 19.18 28.74 16.35
N ARG A 695 20.43 28.24 16.27
CA ARG A 695 21.60 28.97 15.76
C ARG A 695 21.80 28.84 14.26
N GLY A 696 20.86 28.17 13.57
CA GLY A 696 20.89 27.99 12.12
C GLY A 696 21.86 26.92 11.64
N HIS A 697 22.29 26.01 12.52
CA HIS A 697 23.07 24.84 12.12
C HIS A 697 22.16 23.72 11.63
N ARG A 698 22.68 22.89 10.73
CA ARG A 698 22.05 21.64 10.31
C ARG A 698 22.48 20.54 11.26
N VAL A 699 21.52 19.78 11.79
CA VAL A 699 21.79 18.81 12.86
C VAL A 699 21.30 17.43 12.44
N TYR A 700 22.20 16.45 12.51
CA TYR A 700 21.97 15.04 12.26
C TYR A 700 21.99 14.29 13.59
N VAL A 701 20.90 13.57 13.91
CA VAL A 701 20.83 12.73 15.11
C VAL A 701 20.85 11.28 14.68
N LEU A 702 21.82 10.52 15.19
CA LEU A 702 21.96 9.12 14.82
C LEU A 702 20.98 8.27 15.61
N VAL A 703 19.98 7.73 14.92
CA VAL A 703 18.92 6.89 15.52
C VAL A 703 19.55 5.69 16.22
N ASP A 704 20.53 5.03 15.63
CA ASP A 704 21.28 3.93 16.23
C ASP A 704 22.38 4.37 17.22
N GLY A 705 22.57 5.68 17.42
CA GLY A 705 23.60 6.28 18.28
C GLY A 705 23.06 7.11 19.44
N VAL A 706 21.74 7.10 19.69
CA VAL A 706 21.13 7.78 20.85
C VAL A 706 20.15 6.90 21.61
N SER A 707 20.16 7.01 22.94
CA SER A 707 19.26 6.26 23.83
C SER A 707 18.91 7.03 25.10
N SER A 708 17.90 6.57 25.84
CA SER A 708 17.44 7.12 27.12
C SER A 708 17.31 6.00 28.16
N MET A 709 17.18 6.34 29.44
CA MET A 709 16.97 5.31 30.48
C MET A 709 15.66 4.55 30.25
N ASN A 710 14.59 5.28 29.96
CA ASN A 710 13.31 4.71 29.52
C ASN A 710 13.31 4.61 27.99
N ALA A 711 13.02 3.43 27.46
CA ALA A 711 13.06 3.18 26.02
C ALA A 711 11.98 3.98 25.27
N GLU A 712 10.84 4.19 25.92
CA GLU A 712 9.64 4.85 25.40
C GLU A 712 9.87 6.34 25.11
N GLU A 713 10.67 7.02 25.94
CA GLU A 713 11.01 8.45 25.79
C GLU A 713 11.78 8.75 24.51
N ARG A 714 12.50 7.74 24.00
CA ARG A 714 13.33 7.88 22.82
C ARG A 714 12.51 8.19 21.56
N GLY A 715 11.40 7.49 21.36
CA GLY A 715 10.52 7.71 20.19
C GLY A 715 9.90 9.10 20.20
N ILE A 716 9.42 9.54 21.37
CA ILE A 716 8.84 10.87 21.59
C ILE A 716 9.86 11.97 21.29
N ALA A 717 11.08 11.83 21.81
CA ALA A 717 12.15 12.80 21.58
C ALA A 717 12.58 12.89 20.11
N LEU A 718 12.77 11.75 19.44
CA LEU A 718 13.16 11.73 18.02
C LEU A 718 12.08 12.33 17.11
N ALA A 719 10.80 12.09 17.40
CA ALA A 719 9.68 12.72 16.69
C ALA A 719 9.73 14.25 16.85
N ARG A 720 9.87 14.72 18.09
CA ARG A 720 9.99 16.17 18.39
C ARG A 720 11.18 16.82 17.69
N LEU A 721 12.34 16.16 17.66
CA LEU A 721 13.54 16.69 17.01
C LEU A 721 13.41 16.74 15.49
N ARG A 722 12.75 15.74 14.90
CA ARG A 722 12.40 15.75 13.47
C ARG A 722 11.48 16.93 13.13
N ASP A 723 10.45 17.17 13.93
CA ASP A 723 9.51 18.28 13.74
C ASP A 723 10.18 19.65 13.91
N ALA A 724 11.21 19.74 14.77
CA ALA A 724 12.02 20.94 14.93
C ALA A 724 13.00 21.20 13.78
N GLY A 725 13.18 20.24 12.85
CA GLY A 725 14.03 20.38 11.66
C GLY A 725 15.36 19.62 11.72
N ALA A 726 15.58 18.74 12.70
CA ALA A 726 16.75 17.86 12.71
C ALA A 726 16.58 16.67 11.74
N ILE A 727 17.69 16.22 11.16
CA ILE A 727 17.74 15.09 10.23
C ILE A 727 17.99 13.82 11.05
N MET A 728 17.00 12.93 11.08
CA MET A 728 17.16 11.62 11.71
C MET A 728 17.80 10.67 10.70
N THR A 729 18.96 10.11 11.02
CA THR A 729 19.69 9.20 10.12
C THR A 729 20.31 8.05 10.89
N SER A 730 20.91 7.08 10.18
CA SER A 730 21.72 6.03 10.80
C SER A 730 23.20 6.33 10.68
N SER A 731 23.99 5.77 11.58
CA SER A 731 25.45 5.87 11.52
C SER A 731 26.05 5.32 10.22
N GLU A 732 25.42 4.32 9.58
CA GLU A 732 25.88 3.84 8.26
C GLU A 732 25.52 4.80 7.14
N SER A 733 24.29 5.31 7.14
CA SER A 733 23.79 6.25 6.12
C SER A 733 24.62 7.54 6.09
N ILE A 734 24.88 8.14 7.26
CA ILE A 734 25.62 9.40 7.33
C ILE A 734 27.08 9.25 6.85
N LEU A 735 27.72 8.11 7.13
CA LEU A 735 29.10 7.87 6.70
C LEU A 735 29.21 7.80 5.18
N PHE A 736 28.26 7.16 4.49
CA PHE A 736 28.25 7.15 3.03
C PHE A 736 27.80 8.49 2.42
N GLU A 737 26.92 9.23 3.11
CA GLU A 737 26.56 10.60 2.71
C GLU A 737 27.79 11.53 2.74
N ILE A 738 28.62 11.44 3.79
CA ILE A 738 29.88 12.20 3.90
C ILE A 738 30.87 11.81 2.79
N LEU A 739 31.03 10.51 2.54
CA LEU A 739 31.94 10.03 1.49
C LEU A 739 31.51 10.53 0.10
N GLY A 740 30.21 10.50 -0.18
CA GLY A 740 29.58 10.97 -1.42
C GLY A 740 29.92 10.19 -2.69
N ASP A 741 31.07 9.51 -2.75
CA ASP A 741 31.53 8.71 -3.88
C ASP A 741 32.55 7.64 -3.45
N ALA A 742 32.63 6.52 -4.19
CA ALA A 742 33.55 5.42 -3.91
C ALA A 742 35.04 5.76 -4.16
N GLY A 743 35.31 6.86 -4.87
CA GLY A 743 36.64 7.42 -5.11
C GLY A 743 37.18 8.30 -3.98
N HIS A 744 36.42 8.53 -2.89
CA HIS A 744 36.90 9.30 -1.74
C HIS A 744 38.11 8.59 -1.08
N GLU A 745 39.13 9.34 -0.66
CA GLU A 745 40.37 8.77 -0.09
C GLU A 745 40.12 7.88 1.13
N ALA A 746 39.19 8.29 2.00
CA ALA A 746 38.76 7.53 3.18
C ALA A 746 37.78 6.38 2.88
N PHE A 747 37.32 6.19 1.62
CA PHE A 747 36.28 5.20 1.29
C PHE A 747 36.65 3.78 1.71
N ARG A 748 37.89 3.34 1.47
CA ARG A 748 38.34 1.99 1.83
C ARG A 748 38.33 1.78 3.35
N ALA A 749 38.79 2.77 4.11
CA ALA A 749 38.82 2.72 5.57
C ALA A 749 37.40 2.69 6.15
N VAL A 750 36.53 3.60 5.72
CA VAL A 750 35.15 3.70 6.21
C VAL A 750 34.30 2.50 5.75
N SER A 751 34.41 2.06 4.49
CA SER A 751 33.72 0.87 4.00
C SER A 751 34.19 -0.40 4.72
N GLY A 752 35.48 -0.51 5.03
CA GLY A 752 36.04 -1.59 5.86
C GLY A 752 35.42 -1.60 7.26
N LEU A 753 35.35 -0.43 7.90
CA LEU A 753 34.75 -0.26 9.22
C LEU A 753 33.25 -0.59 9.25
N VAL A 754 32.49 -0.17 8.23
CA VAL A 754 31.06 -0.52 8.11
C VAL A 754 30.88 -2.04 7.96
N LYS A 755 31.75 -2.71 7.19
CA LYS A 755 31.72 -4.17 7.05
C LYS A 755 32.07 -4.88 8.37
N GLU A 756 33.07 -4.39 9.07
CA GLU A 756 33.51 -4.92 10.37
C GLU A 756 32.39 -4.84 11.41
N THR A 757 31.69 -3.71 11.47
CA THR A 757 30.65 -3.39 12.48
C THR A 757 29.22 -3.75 12.01
N LYS A 758 29.08 -4.53 10.94
CA LYS A 758 27.80 -4.82 10.28
C LYS A 758 26.78 -5.45 11.22
N GLU A 759 27.17 -6.50 11.96
CA GLU A 759 26.25 -7.21 12.85
C GLU A 759 25.88 -6.37 14.09
N GLU A 760 26.82 -5.56 14.59
CA GLU A 760 26.59 -4.63 15.69
C GLU A 760 25.60 -3.53 15.27
N THR A 761 25.79 -2.97 14.08
CA THR A 761 24.90 -1.95 13.48
C THR A 761 23.50 -2.53 13.25
N LYS A 762 23.41 -3.74 12.70
CA LYS A 762 22.13 -4.45 12.52
C LYS A 762 21.43 -4.71 13.86
N SER A 763 22.18 -5.12 14.88
CA SER A 763 21.67 -5.34 16.24
C SER A 763 21.16 -4.04 16.87
N ALA A 764 21.90 -2.94 16.75
CA ALA A 764 21.50 -1.61 17.21
C ALA A 764 20.23 -1.13 16.49
N LEU A 765 20.17 -1.24 15.16
CA LEU A 765 19.00 -0.84 14.38
C LEU A 765 17.77 -1.70 14.71
N ASN A 766 17.89 -3.00 14.92
CA ASN A 766 16.73 -3.84 15.29
C ASN A 766 16.07 -3.43 16.61
N VAL A 767 16.82 -2.79 17.50
CA VAL A 767 16.35 -2.31 18.80
C VAL A 767 15.90 -0.86 18.70
N PHE A 768 16.74 0.00 18.11
CA PHE A 768 16.56 1.45 18.11
C PHE A 768 15.74 1.97 16.93
N SER A 769 15.52 1.21 15.85
CA SER A 769 14.69 1.68 14.71
C SER A 769 13.20 1.39 14.86
N LYS A 770 12.81 0.57 15.85
CA LYS A 770 11.40 0.36 16.23
C LYS A 770 10.92 1.59 17.00
N ILE A 771 10.28 2.52 16.31
CA ILE A 771 9.64 3.71 16.87
C ILE A 771 8.14 3.47 16.87
#